data_AF-A0A653K7S4-F1
#
_entry.id   AF-A0A653K7S4-F1
#
_cell.length_a   1.000
_cell.length_b   1.000
_cell.length_c   1.000
_cell.angle_alpha   90.00
_cell.angle_beta   90.00
_cell.angle_gamma   90.00
#
_symmetry.space_group_name_H-M   'P 1'
#
loop_
_entity.id
_entity.type
_entity.pdbx_description
1 polymer ?
#
loop_
_entity_poly.entity_id
_entity_poly.type
_entity_poly.pdbx_seq_one_letter_code
_entity_poly.pdbx_strand_id
1 'polypeptide(L)'
;MSIVKQAAKYFKSGEYQLAKVCYQQAAEEYGYHLFAGNIRLCDFRLSTLTEAVSFQQTDYPERISLDYKNTNGYKAIDANLVEKIKFKSDSDEKDYVLAKNNEIKIILKSWISDAEDIKISIFCKQDDPNLVGKSIGIAKVKFFNNEKIELKNPGLTNLSWSDHLNCWYFYLQGLEAKKEELNVYEFIKPVDVAYIEITLDKWKCKDLFINNKVNVVRKPSILQILRQDFVSLLNELNKPVVKEILDTSKGRVCYVLNHSLPYQSEGYATRAHGIAQAIKAQGLDIVCLTRPGYPWSFLKEYKEKELPKVEEIDNVSYQRICEPKGWKGSHNYITKAADELERKFKELKPSCVMAASDFKNALPALLAARRLGIPFIYELRGFWEITQASKEPKVVQTSNYHLTQYLEAQVAVKSDHIFILTEAMRQELISKGIPAEKITVLPNSCDPDKFDPLKNPKDIILKTELNIPNGVPVIGYIGTFNSYEGLDDLIHACGGLFKAGVNFRVLLVGAEPSTTSDQGQNALHIQNLAKEYGFEDWLIMPGRISHDMVSKYYSLVDIAPFMRKPLPVTELVSPLKPLEAMAMGKSLVVSSVSALAEMINDGETGLIFQKGNVEDLANKLLIMLKDVQLRNRLGVEARKWVIKERTWEICAKKVKERIDFIEKNTPKTLVATKPKILPKLASEYKVAFIADEFSYNSFKDEFEAIIIEPDNWEKLFKEHKPDIFFCESAWSGVDSKRRPWQGKIYTSINWKRENRTILFNILNYCRKNGIPTVFWNKEDPTHFTDRVHDFIATAKEFDFVFTTAEECCDSYRSQYGVKNVYALPFATNPKLFNPNEQSKREDKVVFAGSWYENHKERSLVTEQILDALLSNDFDLEIYDRYYGTTDQLHQWPNKYKEFLKPGLPHDKMPEVYRSGTFGLNLNTVTESTTMFARRVFELMSSNTLVVSNYSKGVEKMFGDLVVFADKEPDRLKKLTSKEIDNIREQALDLVLSKHTYTNRWQEVLTKIGVPWIQEDENLTMVCKVKNEQEIDTAIDHFQNYYAQNPDNKLLLLIDENVSPLDVSLFYQNYNRVGISVTSMYHIQNYALADKYHPIETKFFVYSDIHHLPNDNWVQKAKLHLQYVEDVCITHQQGVAYQYLEHLGEACLLGYANMFTNVIEDISKKTIRAYSV
;
A
#
# COMPACT_ATOMS: atom_id res chain seq x y z
N MET A 1 19.14 -27.47 -41.70
CA MET A 1 18.27 -28.58 -41.21
C MET A 1 18.88 -29.99 -41.34
N SER A 2 19.62 -30.32 -42.41
CA SER A 2 20.30 -31.63 -42.52
C SER A 2 21.36 -31.82 -41.44
N ILE A 3 22.15 -30.79 -41.12
CA ILE A 3 23.18 -30.81 -40.06
C ILE A 3 22.57 -31.08 -38.68
N VAL A 4 21.41 -30.50 -38.36
CA VAL A 4 20.69 -30.74 -37.09
C VAL A 4 20.16 -32.17 -37.00
N LYS A 5 19.65 -32.74 -38.11
CA LYS A 5 19.25 -34.16 -38.15
C LYS A 5 20.46 -35.10 -38.03
N GLN A 6 21.61 -34.71 -38.58
CA GLN A 6 22.86 -35.45 -38.47
C GLN A 6 23.44 -35.36 -37.05
N ALA A 7 23.34 -34.19 -36.41
CA ALA A 7 23.67 -34.00 -35.00
C ALA A 7 22.79 -34.86 -34.09
N ALA A 8 21.49 -34.90 -34.33
CA ALA A 8 20.57 -35.78 -33.60
C ALA A 8 20.87 -37.28 -33.82
N LYS A 9 21.39 -37.65 -35.00
CA LYS A 9 21.79 -39.04 -35.29
C LYS A 9 23.07 -39.41 -34.55
N TYR A 10 24.09 -38.55 -34.53
CA TYR A 10 25.30 -38.73 -33.70
C TYR A 10 24.99 -38.71 -32.21
N PHE A 11 24.03 -37.88 -31.78
CA PHE A 11 23.58 -37.82 -30.40
C PHE A 11 22.91 -39.13 -29.98
N LYS A 12 22.12 -39.74 -30.87
CA LYS A 12 21.49 -41.04 -30.63
C LYS A 12 22.45 -42.22 -30.71
N SER A 13 23.51 -42.15 -31.52
CA SER A 13 24.54 -43.20 -31.57
C SER A 13 25.61 -43.08 -30.48
N GLY A 14 25.49 -42.09 -29.58
CA GLY A 14 26.40 -41.92 -28.44
C GLY A 14 27.70 -41.18 -28.78
N GLU A 15 27.86 -40.73 -30.01
CA GLU A 15 29.01 -39.95 -30.49
C GLU A 15 28.78 -38.45 -30.20
N TYR A 16 28.56 -38.12 -28.93
CA TYR A 16 28.10 -36.80 -28.48
C TYR A 16 29.02 -35.64 -28.85
N GLN A 17 30.32 -35.90 -29.02
CA GLN A 17 31.26 -34.87 -29.47
C GLN A 17 31.05 -34.50 -30.94
N LEU A 18 30.78 -35.46 -31.81
CA LEU A 18 30.40 -35.17 -33.20
C LEU A 18 29.02 -34.52 -33.28
N ALA A 19 28.08 -34.93 -32.42
CA ALA A 19 26.77 -34.28 -32.30
C ALA A 19 26.90 -32.82 -31.86
N LYS A 20 27.75 -32.54 -30.87
CA LYS A 20 28.03 -31.20 -30.38
C LYS A 20 28.74 -30.35 -31.44
N VAL A 21 29.69 -30.91 -32.18
CA VAL A 21 30.35 -30.23 -33.30
C VAL A 21 29.33 -29.92 -34.40
N CYS A 22 28.44 -30.85 -34.79
CA CYS A 22 27.37 -30.55 -35.74
C CYS A 22 26.36 -29.51 -35.21
N TYR A 23 26.05 -29.51 -33.91
CA TYR A 23 25.19 -28.47 -33.30
C TYR A 23 25.89 -27.11 -33.21
N GLN A 24 27.21 -27.07 -32.96
CA GLN A 24 28.01 -25.84 -32.95
C GLN A 24 28.21 -25.31 -34.37
N GLN A 25 28.42 -26.18 -35.35
CA GLN A 25 28.53 -25.83 -36.77
C GLN A 25 27.19 -25.33 -37.32
N ALA A 26 26.06 -25.92 -36.88
CA ALA A 26 24.74 -25.35 -37.12
C ALA A 26 24.56 -24.00 -36.40
N ALA A 27 25.03 -23.84 -35.16
CA ALA A 27 24.96 -22.56 -34.45
C ALA A 27 25.83 -21.47 -35.11
N GLU A 28 26.98 -21.82 -35.68
CA GLU A 28 27.87 -20.92 -36.43
C GLU A 28 27.30 -20.53 -37.80
N GLU A 29 26.78 -21.48 -38.56
CA GLU A 29 26.20 -21.26 -39.89
C GLU A 29 24.86 -20.50 -39.84
N TYR A 30 24.17 -20.54 -38.68
CA TYR A 30 22.99 -19.74 -38.37
C TYR A 30 23.25 -18.58 -37.38
N GLY A 31 24.52 -18.28 -37.06
CA GLY A 31 24.94 -17.01 -36.42
C GLY A 31 24.69 -16.84 -34.92
N TYR A 32 24.95 -17.84 -34.07
CA TYR A 32 24.79 -17.75 -32.61
C TYR A 32 26.04 -18.21 -31.83
N HIS A 33 26.90 -17.26 -31.47
CA HIS A 33 27.93 -17.41 -30.44
C HIS A 33 27.63 -16.54 -29.19
N LEU A 34 27.27 -17.24 -28.11
CA LEU A 34 27.55 -17.02 -26.67
C LEU A 34 27.45 -15.64 -25.97
N PHE A 35 26.65 -15.69 -24.89
CA PHE A 35 26.62 -14.91 -23.64
C PHE A 35 26.17 -13.43 -23.73
N ALA A 36 25.30 -12.90 -22.87
CA ALA A 36 24.87 -13.28 -21.54
C ALA A 36 23.53 -12.61 -21.20
N GLY A 37 22.78 -13.18 -20.26
CA GLY A 37 21.70 -12.49 -19.57
C GLY A 37 20.31 -12.72 -20.18
N ASN A 38 19.55 -13.58 -19.53
CA ASN A 38 18.09 -13.54 -19.42
C ASN A 38 17.31 -12.97 -20.62
N ILE A 39 17.04 -13.82 -21.61
CA ILE A 39 15.84 -13.67 -22.42
C ILE A 39 15.03 -14.97 -22.30
N ARG A 40 13.99 -14.92 -21.45
CA ARG A 40 12.83 -15.81 -21.54
C ARG A 40 12.04 -15.40 -22.78
N LEU A 41 11.83 -16.31 -23.71
CA LEU A 41 10.73 -16.23 -24.66
C LEU A 41 9.52 -16.96 -24.05
N CYS A 42 8.42 -16.22 -23.98
CA CYS A 42 7.21 -16.55 -23.24
C CYS A 42 6.43 -17.75 -23.82
N ASP A 43 5.78 -18.44 -22.88
CA ASP A 43 4.39 -18.93 -22.89
C ASP A 43 3.74 -19.43 -24.19
N PHE A 44 3.21 -20.66 -24.09
CA PHE A 44 1.90 -20.99 -24.63
C PHE A 44 1.10 -21.77 -23.58
N ARG A 45 -0.06 -21.22 -23.19
CA ARG A 45 -1.15 -21.89 -22.46
C ARG A 45 -2.23 -22.35 -23.45
N LEU A 46 -2.87 -23.47 -23.15
CA LEU A 46 -4.23 -23.90 -23.58
C LEU A 46 -4.67 -24.92 -22.51
N SER A 47 -5.47 -24.56 -21.51
CA SER A 47 -6.95 -24.44 -21.44
C SER A 47 -7.74 -25.76 -21.50
N THR A 48 -8.57 -25.94 -20.45
CA THR A 48 -9.93 -26.53 -20.38
C THR A 48 -10.18 -28.04 -20.47
N LEU A 49 -10.97 -28.55 -19.51
CA LEU A 49 -12.24 -29.33 -19.63
C LEU A 49 -12.52 -30.01 -18.26
N THR A 50 -13.42 -29.49 -17.42
CA THR A 50 -14.89 -29.74 -17.28
C THR A 50 -15.31 -31.12 -16.74
N GLU A 51 -16.23 -31.01 -15.77
CA GLU A 51 -17.40 -31.87 -15.50
C GLU A 51 -17.38 -32.98 -14.43
N ALA A 52 -18.54 -33.03 -13.80
CA ALA A 52 -18.93 -33.70 -12.58
C ALA A 52 -19.46 -35.11 -12.84
N VAL A 53 -19.29 -36.03 -11.87
CA VAL A 53 -20.16 -37.20 -11.69
C VAL A 53 -20.31 -37.51 -10.20
N SER A 54 -21.56 -37.50 -9.74
CA SER A 54 -22.07 -37.97 -8.44
C SER A 54 -21.93 -39.49 -8.26
N PHE A 55 -21.84 -40.02 -7.04
CA PHE A 55 -22.62 -41.19 -6.58
C PHE A 55 -22.54 -41.39 -5.05
N GLN A 56 -23.50 -42.15 -4.55
CA GLN A 56 -24.20 -42.08 -3.26
C GLN A 56 -23.56 -42.84 -2.07
N GLN A 57 -24.08 -42.54 -0.88
CA GLN A 57 -24.00 -43.26 0.40
C GLN A 57 -24.12 -44.79 0.29
N THR A 58 -23.41 -45.51 1.19
CA THR A 58 -24.02 -46.49 2.12
C THR A 58 -23.05 -46.87 3.26
N ASP A 59 -23.54 -46.70 4.49
CA ASP A 59 -23.43 -47.53 5.70
C ASP A 59 -22.09 -47.90 6.38
N TYR A 60 -21.97 -47.41 7.62
CA TYR A 60 -21.16 -47.90 8.74
C TYR A 60 -21.79 -49.17 9.37
N PRO A 61 -21.03 -50.09 10.02
CA PRO A 61 -20.77 -49.93 11.47
C PRO A 61 -19.40 -50.44 12.02
N GLU A 62 -19.01 -49.79 13.13
CA GLU A 62 -18.20 -50.25 14.30
C GLU A 62 -16.69 -50.58 14.12
N ARG A 63 -15.78 -49.66 14.46
CA ARG A 63 -15.17 -49.34 15.79
C ARG A 63 -14.12 -50.35 16.31
N ILE A 64 -12.84 -49.99 16.15
CA ILE A 64 -11.84 -50.04 17.23
C ILE A 64 -11.08 -48.72 17.26
N SER A 65 -11.08 -48.07 18.42
CA SER A 65 -10.49 -46.77 18.74
C SER A 65 -8.96 -46.82 18.77
N LEU A 66 -8.30 -45.82 18.18
CA LEU A 66 -7.00 -45.34 18.63
C LEU A 66 -7.10 -43.84 18.94
N ASP A 67 -6.67 -43.54 20.15
CA ASP A 67 -6.94 -42.34 20.95
C ASP A 67 -6.20 -41.12 20.39
N TYR A 68 -6.90 -40.26 19.63
CA TYR A 68 -6.41 -38.94 19.21
C TYR A 68 -6.53 -37.96 20.39
N LYS A 69 -5.65 -38.07 21.39
CA LYS A 69 -5.50 -37.02 22.41
C LYS A 69 -4.64 -35.88 21.89
N ASN A 70 -5.38 -34.92 21.37
CA ASN A 70 -5.01 -33.55 21.06
C ASN A 70 -4.29 -32.89 22.26
N THR A 71 -2.97 -32.77 22.21
CA THR A 71 -2.19 -31.81 23.00
C THR A 71 -1.09 -31.25 22.09
N ASN A 72 -0.96 -29.91 22.02
CA ASN A 72 0.15 -29.16 21.41
C ASN A 72 -0.01 -28.58 19.98
N GLY A 73 -1.19 -28.52 19.35
CA GLY A 73 -1.35 -27.74 18.10
C GLY A 73 -0.55 -28.23 16.87
N TYR A 74 0.15 -29.36 17.00
CA TYR A 74 0.84 -30.08 15.94
C TYR A 74 -0.05 -31.22 15.45
N LYS A 75 -0.41 -31.25 14.17
CA LYS A 75 -1.04 -32.44 13.56
C LYS A 75 0.06 -33.42 13.14
N ALA A 76 0.02 -34.64 13.65
CA ALA A 76 0.73 -35.75 13.03
C ALA A 76 0.16 -35.93 11.60
N ILE A 77 1.06 -36.10 10.64
CA ILE A 77 0.69 -36.33 9.24
C ILE A 77 0.36 -37.82 9.06
N ASP A 78 -0.68 -38.10 8.28
CA ASP A 78 -1.15 -39.46 7.93
C ASP A 78 -0.02 -40.29 7.28
N ALA A 79 0.09 -41.58 7.65
CA ALA A 79 1.15 -42.49 7.20
C ALA A 79 1.21 -42.67 5.67
N ASN A 80 0.14 -42.27 4.97
CA ASN A 80 -0.01 -42.35 3.52
C ASN A 80 0.80 -41.30 2.72
N LEU A 81 1.38 -40.27 3.36
CA LEU A 81 2.16 -39.21 2.69
C LEU A 81 3.64 -39.62 2.43
N VAL A 82 4.12 -40.69 3.06
CA VAL A 82 5.42 -41.31 2.73
C VAL A 82 5.22 -42.31 1.60
N GLU A 83 5.29 -41.85 0.35
CA GLU A 83 5.15 -42.75 -0.81
C GLU A 83 6.42 -43.61 -0.98
N LYS A 84 6.39 -44.81 -0.37
CA LYS A 84 7.39 -45.89 -0.43
C LYS A 84 8.76 -45.55 0.18
N ILE A 85 8.99 -45.96 1.42
CA ILE A 85 10.35 -46.37 1.82
C ILE A 85 10.66 -47.64 1.02
N LYS A 86 11.47 -47.53 -0.03
CA LYS A 86 11.91 -48.70 -0.81
C LYS A 86 13.08 -49.34 -0.08
N PHE A 87 12.77 -50.33 0.73
CA PHE A 87 13.79 -51.19 1.34
C PHE A 87 14.20 -52.27 0.35
N LYS A 88 15.50 -52.58 0.30
CA LYS A 88 16.03 -53.76 -0.39
C LYS A 88 16.47 -54.76 0.68
N SER A 89 15.52 -55.32 1.42
CA SER A 89 15.77 -56.43 2.35
C SER A 89 14.53 -57.31 2.54
N ASP A 90 14.74 -58.62 2.45
CA ASP A 90 13.74 -59.69 2.38
C ASP A 90 13.05 -60.03 3.73
N SER A 91 12.36 -59.11 4.40
CA SER A 91 11.56 -59.51 5.58
C SER A 91 10.32 -58.65 5.85
N ASP A 92 9.15 -59.27 5.78
CA ASP A 92 7.82 -58.74 6.11
C ASP A 92 7.52 -58.78 7.63
N GLU A 93 8.16 -57.93 8.43
CA GLU A 93 7.68 -57.62 9.81
C GLU A 93 7.38 -56.13 9.98
N LYS A 94 6.26 -55.82 10.64
CA LYS A 94 5.50 -54.58 10.46
C LYS A 94 5.94 -53.34 11.26
N ASP A 95 6.96 -53.38 12.12
CA ASP A 95 7.35 -52.17 12.89
C ASP A 95 8.86 -51.87 13.00
N TYR A 96 9.74 -52.80 12.64
CA TYR A 96 11.20 -52.60 12.70
C TYR A 96 11.90 -53.32 11.54
N VAL A 97 12.83 -52.65 10.86
CA VAL A 97 13.58 -53.23 9.72
C VAL A 97 15.06 -53.41 10.08
N LEU A 98 15.60 -54.60 9.81
CA LEU A 98 17.01 -54.98 9.96
C LEU A 98 17.76 -54.80 8.62
N ALA A 99 18.55 -53.74 8.49
CA ALA A 99 19.27 -53.47 7.25
C ALA A 99 20.65 -54.16 7.19
N LYS A 100 20.74 -55.28 6.46
CA LYS A 100 22.00 -56.04 6.27
C LYS A 100 22.89 -55.57 5.09
N ASN A 101 22.43 -54.66 4.23
CA ASN A 101 23.12 -54.25 2.98
C ASN A 101 23.31 -52.72 2.82
N ASN A 102 23.86 -52.07 3.84
CA ASN A 102 24.59 -50.78 3.83
C ASN A 102 24.03 -49.51 3.15
N GLU A 103 22.80 -49.46 2.64
CA GLU A 103 22.19 -48.20 2.20
C GLU A 103 20.67 -48.18 2.42
N ILE A 104 20.16 -47.17 3.13
CA ILE A 104 18.71 -46.94 3.31
C ILE A 104 18.34 -45.59 2.70
N LYS A 105 17.36 -45.59 1.80
CA LYS A 105 16.90 -44.40 1.07
C LYS A 105 15.48 -44.02 1.47
N ILE A 106 15.31 -42.82 1.99
CA ILE A 106 14.03 -42.22 2.41
C ILE A 106 13.71 -41.09 1.43
N ILE A 107 12.56 -41.18 0.74
CA ILE A 107 12.09 -40.14 -0.19
C ILE A 107 10.78 -39.57 0.36
N LEU A 108 10.75 -38.26 0.62
CA LEU A 108 9.55 -37.55 1.06
C LEU A 108 8.92 -36.84 -0.15
N LYS A 109 7.84 -37.42 -0.69
CA LYS A 109 7.26 -37.01 -1.99
C LYS A 109 6.06 -36.07 -1.95
N SER A 110 5.48 -35.84 -0.79
CA SER A 110 4.26 -35.06 -0.64
C SER A 110 4.52 -33.89 0.30
N TRP A 111 4.88 -32.77 -0.32
CA TRP A 111 5.02 -31.51 0.38
C TRP A 111 3.64 -30.87 0.50
N ILE A 112 3.22 -30.59 1.73
CA ILE A 112 2.10 -29.65 1.95
C ILE A 112 2.65 -28.28 1.53
N SER A 113 2.04 -27.66 0.51
CA SER A 113 2.43 -26.35 -0.04
C SER A 113 2.60 -25.25 1.02
N ASP A 114 2.05 -25.47 2.22
CA ASP A 114 1.85 -24.47 3.27
C ASP A 114 2.64 -24.74 4.58
N ALA A 115 3.59 -25.69 4.61
CA ALA A 115 4.46 -25.89 5.79
C ALA A 115 5.78 -25.11 5.65
N GLU A 116 6.19 -24.36 6.67
CA GLU A 116 7.44 -23.56 6.66
C GLU A 116 8.63 -24.25 7.35
N ASP A 117 8.38 -25.16 8.32
CA ASP A 117 9.42 -25.95 8.99
C ASP A 117 9.03 -27.43 9.05
N ILE A 118 10.02 -28.31 8.95
CA ILE A 118 9.89 -29.77 9.06
C ILE A 118 10.90 -30.29 10.09
N LYS A 119 10.39 -30.92 11.14
CA LYS A 119 11.19 -31.77 12.02
C LYS A 119 11.19 -33.19 11.47
N ILE A 120 12.36 -33.83 11.35
CA ILE A 120 12.49 -35.25 11.01
C ILE A 120 13.23 -35.93 12.17
N SER A 121 12.53 -36.82 12.86
CA SER A 121 13.15 -37.68 13.86
C SER A 121 13.46 -39.03 13.24
N ILE A 122 14.71 -39.49 13.35
CA ILE A 122 15.14 -40.82 12.93
C ILE A 122 15.43 -41.65 14.18
N PHE A 123 14.70 -42.76 14.32
CA PHE A 123 14.92 -43.70 15.40
C PHE A 123 16.01 -44.68 14.98
N CYS A 124 17.10 -44.76 15.74
CA CYS A 124 18.20 -45.68 15.49
C CYS A 124 18.53 -46.41 16.79
N LYS A 125 18.19 -47.69 16.89
CA LYS A 125 18.65 -48.54 18.01
C LYS A 125 19.96 -49.21 17.63
N GLN A 126 20.93 -49.19 18.54
CA GLN A 126 22.22 -49.86 18.40
C GLN A 126 22.54 -50.67 19.66
N ASP A 127 23.07 -51.89 19.52
CA ASP A 127 23.29 -52.84 20.62
C ASP A 127 24.77 -52.93 21.10
N ASP A 128 25.69 -52.08 20.61
CA ASP A 128 27.11 -52.02 21.02
C ASP A 128 27.42 -50.84 21.97
N PRO A 129 27.66 -51.09 23.27
CA PRO A 129 27.96 -50.04 24.25
C PRO A 129 29.17 -49.15 23.89
N ASN A 130 30.13 -49.65 23.09
CA ASN A 130 31.36 -48.92 22.77
C ASN A 130 31.17 -47.75 21.78
N LEU A 131 29.99 -47.69 21.15
CA LEU A 131 29.63 -46.70 20.13
C LEU A 131 28.72 -45.57 20.66
N VAL A 132 28.30 -45.62 21.94
CA VAL A 132 27.51 -44.56 22.58
C VAL A 132 28.28 -43.23 22.56
N GLY A 133 27.62 -42.15 22.12
CA GLY A 133 28.21 -40.82 21.97
C GLY A 133 29.16 -40.65 20.78
N LYS A 134 29.42 -41.71 19.99
CA LYS A 134 30.29 -41.66 18.79
C LYS A 134 29.46 -41.61 17.52
N SER A 135 30.07 -41.10 16.44
CA SER A 135 29.46 -41.17 15.11
C SER A 135 29.44 -42.61 14.61
N ILE A 136 28.22 -43.10 14.36
CA ILE A 136 27.95 -44.46 13.91
C ILE A 136 27.64 -44.56 12.43
N GLY A 137 27.45 -43.44 11.71
CA GLY A 137 27.16 -43.43 10.27
C GLY A 137 26.93 -42.01 9.71
N ILE A 138 26.74 -41.90 8.39
CA ILE A 138 26.48 -40.62 7.71
C ILE A 138 25.13 -40.69 7.01
N ALA A 139 24.31 -39.65 7.19
CA ALA A 139 23.10 -39.43 6.42
C ALA A 139 23.35 -38.34 5.38
N LYS A 140 23.27 -38.70 4.10
CA LYS A 140 23.34 -37.79 2.95
C LYS A 140 21.95 -37.25 2.66
N VAL A 141 21.84 -35.96 2.34
CA VAL A 141 20.57 -35.27 2.08
C VAL A 141 20.67 -34.53 0.76
N LYS A 142 19.68 -34.76 -0.11
CA LYS A 142 19.50 -34.07 -1.38
C LYS A 142 18.13 -33.44 -1.46
N PHE A 143 18.08 -32.29 -2.11
CA PHE A 143 16.88 -31.46 -2.23
C PHE A 143 16.54 -31.34 -3.72
N PHE A 144 15.27 -31.39 -4.08
CA PHE A 144 14.84 -31.26 -5.47
C PHE A 144 13.65 -30.31 -5.58
N ASN A 145 13.52 -29.61 -6.70
CA ASN A 145 12.37 -28.75 -7.00
C ASN A 145 11.18 -29.54 -7.60
N ASN A 146 10.07 -28.86 -7.92
CA ASN A 146 8.85 -29.48 -8.51
C ASN A 146 9.14 -30.20 -9.85
N GLU A 147 10.21 -29.83 -10.55
CA GLU A 147 10.66 -30.43 -11.81
C GLU A 147 11.66 -31.59 -11.59
N LYS A 148 11.90 -32.00 -10.34
CA LYS A 148 12.87 -33.03 -9.92
C LYS A 148 14.34 -32.68 -10.22
N ILE A 149 14.67 -31.40 -10.32
CA ILE A 149 16.05 -30.93 -10.45
C ILE A 149 16.67 -30.79 -9.07
N GLU A 150 17.85 -31.38 -8.86
CA GLU A 150 18.59 -31.33 -7.60
C GLU A 150 19.07 -29.89 -7.30
N LEU A 151 18.67 -29.36 -6.16
CA LEU A 151 19.05 -28.04 -5.65
C LEU A 151 20.33 -28.17 -4.81
N LYS A 152 21.42 -27.59 -5.32
CA LYS A 152 22.75 -27.73 -4.68
C LYS A 152 22.91 -26.94 -3.39
N ASN A 153 22.29 -25.77 -3.25
CA ASN A 153 22.43 -24.94 -2.06
C ASN A 153 21.12 -24.25 -1.66
N PRO A 154 20.29 -24.92 -0.85
CA PRO A 154 18.98 -24.40 -0.50
C PRO A 154 18.99 -23.63 0.83
N GLY A 155 20.14 -23.18 1.36
CA GLY A 155 20.15 -22.24 2.50
C GLY A 155 19.70 -22.82 3.85
N LEU A 156 20.19 -24.00 4.21
CA LEU A 156 19.90 -24.66 5.49
C LEU A 156 20.99 -24.40 6.54
N THR A 157 20.60 -24.27 7.81
CA THR A 157 21.52 -23.90 8.91
C THR A 157 22.10 -25.09 9.69
N ASN A 158 21.56 -26.31 9.50
CA ASN A 158 21.85 -27.47 10.37
C ASN A 158 22.47 -28.68 9.64
N LEU A 159 22.88 -28.52 8.38
CA LEU A 159 23.54 -29.56 7.58
C LEU A 159 24.92 -29.10 7.16
N SER A 160 25.87 -30.03 7.07
CA SER A 160 27.19 -29.75 6.48
C SER A 160 27.15 -30.08 4.98
N TRP A 161 27.75 -29.25 4.14
CA TRP A 161 27.98 -29.57 2.73
C TRP A 161 29.28 -30.38 2.58
N SER A 162 29.30 -31.41 1.75
CA SER A 162 30.52 -32.14 1.39
C SER A 162 30.78 -32.05 -0.12
N ASP A 163 31.88 -31.41 -0.51
CA ASP A 163 32.32 -31.36 -1.91
C ASP A 163 32.65 -32.74 -2.47
N HIS A 164 33.14 -33.65 -1.62
CA HIS A 164 33.45 -35.03 -1.99
C HIS A 164 32.19 -35.87 -2.23
N LEU A 165 31.14 -35.69 -1.42
CA LEU A 165 29.89 -36.45 -1.57
C LEU A 165 28.89 -35.76 -2.52
N ASN A 166 29.16 -34.50 -2.89
CA ASN A 166 28.29 -33.63 -3.69
C ASN A 166 26.84 -33.63 -3.17
N CYS A 167 26.69 -33.52 -1.85
CA CYS A 167 25.40 -33.43 -1.16
C CYS A 167 25.55 -32.80 0.22
N TRP A 168 24.42 -32.46 0.84
CA TRP A 168 24.36 -32.11 2.25
C TRP A 168 24.43 -33.37 3.10
N TYR A 169 24.93 -33.31 4.34
CA TYR A 169 25.01 -34.48 5.21
C TYR A 169 24.98 -34.14 6.70
N PHE A 170 24.65 -35.14 7.52
CA PHE A 170 24.79 -35.12 8.98
C PHE A 170 25.27 -36.47 9.50
N TYR A 171 25.92 -36.47 10.67
CA TYR A 171 26.37 -37.70 11.32
C TYR A 171 25.29 -38.26 12.25
N LEU A 172 25.07 -39.56 12.18
CA LEU A 172 24.26 -40.30 13.16
C LEU A 172 25.11 -40.58 14.39
N GLN A 173 24.60 -40.27 15.59
CA GLN A 173 25.26 -40.61 16.85
C GLN A 173 24.66 -41.89 17.46
N GLY A 174 25.52 -42.73 18.05
CA GLY A 174 25.08 -43.88 18.83
C GLY A 174 24.49 -43.43 20.17
N LEU A 175 23.26 -43.86 20.47
CA LEU A 175 22.57 -43.55 21.73
C LEU A 175 22.43 -44.82 22.60
N GLU A 176 22.15 -44.66 23.90
CA GLU A 176 21.95 -45.80 24.82
C GLU A 176 20.63 -46.52 24.54
N ALA A 177 20.62 -47.84 24.70
CA ALA A 177 19.43 -48.67 24.47
C ALA A 177 18.44 -48.60 25.67
N LYS A 178 17.84 -47.43 25.93
CA LYS A 178 16.61 -47.32 26.73
C LYS A 178 15.43 -47.06 25.78
N LYS A 179 14.28 -47.68 26.06
CA LYS A 179 13.09 -47.63 25.20
C LYS A 179 12.74 -46.16 24.90
N GLU A 180 12.93 -45.75 23.64
CA GLU A 180 12.52 -44.47 23.02
C GLU A 180 13.53 -43.29 22.95
N GLU A 181 14.85 -43.52 22.88
CA GLU A 181 15.81 -42.42 22.59
C GLU A 181 15.95 -42.10 21.07
N LEU A 182 16.04 -40.81 20.71
CA LEU A 182 15.89 -40.30 19.33
C LEU A 182 17.14 -39.53 18.82
N ASN A 183 17.52 -39.76 17.55
CA ASN A 183 18.30 -38.77 16.79
C ASN A 183 17.31 -37.83 16.09
N VAL A 184 17.29 -36.56 16.50
CA VAL A 184 16.30 -35.57 16.05
C VAL A 184 16.97 -34.50 15.20
N TYR A 185 16.51 -34.30 13.97
CA TYR A 185 17.03 -33.28 13.06
C TYR A 185 15.90 -32.35 12.60
N GLU A 186 16.12 -31.04 12.73
CA GLU A 186 15.16 -30.00 12.35
C GLU A 186 15.63 -29.27 11.09
N PHE A 187 14.73 -29.15 10.12
CA PHE A 187 14.97 -28.52 8.82
C PHE A 187 13.98 -27.36 8.62
N ILE A 188 14.49 -26.20 8.21
CA ILE A 188 13.68 -25.06 7.78
C ILE A 188 13.46 -25.19 6.28
N LYS A 189 12.24 -24.95 5.77
CA LYS A 189 11.95 -25.06 4.33
C LYS A 189 12.69 -23.98 3.53
N PRO A 190 13.54 -24.37 2.57
CA PRO A 190 14.03 -23.46 1.57
C PRO A 190 12.96 -23.12 0.53
N VAL A 191 13.10 -21.95 -0.09
CA VAL A 191 12.30 -21.59 -1.27
C VAL A 191 12.59 -22.62 -2.40
N ASP A 192 11.54 -23.10 -3.07
CA ASP A 192 11.58 -23.98 -4.26
C ASP A 192 11.91 -25.49 -4.09
N VAL A 193 11.94 -26.07 -2.89
CA VAL A 193 12.34 -27.51 -2.65
C VAL A 193 11.17 -28.53 -2.62
N ALA A 194 10.57 -28.94 -3.73
CA ALA A 194 9.45 -29.91 -3.70
C ALA A 194 9.73 -31.30 -3.07
N TYR A 195 10.96 -31.82 -3.11
CA TYR A 195 11.29 -33.18 -2.65
C TYR A 195 12.58 -33.21 -1.82
N ILE A 196 12.62 -34.08 -0.81
CA ILE A 196 13.83 -34.36 -0.02
C ILE A 196 14.14 -35.86 -0.10
N GLU A 197 15.40 -36.16 -0.33
CA GLU A 197 15.95 -37.51 -0.36
C GLU A 197 17.02 -37.63 0.72
N ILE A 198 16.82 -38.54 1.68
CA ILE A 198 17.80 -38.86 2.72
C ILE A 198 18.33 -40.26 2.47
N THR A 199 19.64 -40.41 2.40
CA THR A 199 20.33 -41.67 2.17
C THR A 199 21.29 -41.94 3.32
N LEU A 200 21.03 -42.99 4.09
CA LEU A 200 21.89 -43.44 5.18
C LEU A 200 22.94 -44.40 4.62
N ASP A 201 24.23 -44.14 4.87
CA ASP A 201 25.36 -44.90 4.30
C ASP A 201 26.48 -45.10 5.33
N LYS A 202 27.26 -46.18 5.16
CA LYS A 202 28.48 -46.54 5.92
C LYS A 202 28.34 -46.50 7.45
N TRP A 203 27.32 -47.17 8.01
CA TRP A 203 27.23 -47.29 9.46
C TRP A 203 28.13 -48.38 10.04
N LYS A 204 28.53 -48.21 11.31
CA LYS A 204 29.50 -49.05 12.02
C LYS A 204 28.87 -50.14 12.91
N CYS A 205 27.55 -50.24 12.97
CA CYS A 205 26.83 -51.25 13.76
C CYS A 205 26.40 -52.45 12.89
N LYS A 206 26.33 -53.65 13.48
CA LYS A 206 25.90 -54.89 12.80
C LYS A 206 24.43 -54.85 12.38
N ASP A 207 23.59 -54.34 13.26
CA ASP A 207 22.15 -54.23 13.09
C ASP A 207 21.73 -52.80 13.43
N LEU A 208 21.06 -52.13 12.50
CA LEU A 208 20.45 -50.80 12.71
C LEU A 208 18.93 -50.98 12.64
N PHE A 209 18.24 -50.72 13.74
CA PHE A 209 16.78 -50.75 13.76
C PHE A 209 16.24 -49.35 13.52
N ILE A 210 15.54 -49.16 12.41
CA ILE A 210 14.78 -47.93 12.13
C ILE A 210 13.30 -48.20 12.35
N ASN A 211 12.70 -47.45 13.27
CA ASN A 211 11.25 -47.43 13.44
C ASN A 211 10.64 -46.60 12.30
N ASN A 212 9.60 -47.11 11.63
CA ASN A 212 8.95 -46.49 10.46
C ASN A 212 8.17 -45.18 10.76
N LYS A 213 8.43 -44.52 11.89
CA LYS A 213 7.76 -43.28 12.29
C LYS A 213 8.64 -42.06 11.99
N VAL A 214 8.42 -41.43 10.84
CA VAL A 214 8.91 -40.07 10.59
C VAL A 214 7.88 -39.08 11.13
N ASN A 215 8.19 -38.43 12.26
CA ASN A 215 7.31 -37.41 12.83
C ASN A 215 7.53 -36.06 12.14
N VAL A 216 6.74 -35.76 11.10
CA VAL A 216 6.70 -34.42 10.51
C VAL A 216 5.85 -33.51 11.38
N VAL A 217 6.51 -32.60 12.07
CA VAL A 217 5.85 -31.61 12.93
C VAL A 217 5.66 -30.31 12.14
N ARG A 218 4.41 -29.95 11.82
CA ARG A 218 4.07 -28.71 11.11
C ARG A 218 4.19 -27.51 12.06
N LYS A 219 5.10 -26.56 11.79
CA LYS A 219 4.91 -25.20 12.34
C LYS A 219 3.80 -24.49 11.54
N PRO A 220 2.89 -23.76 12.20
CA PRO A 220 1.85 -23.04 11.48
C PRO A 220 2.52 -22.01 10.56
N SER A 221 2.09 -21.94 9.29
CA SER A 221 2.68 -21.00 8.32
C SER A 221 2.53 -19.58 8.85
N ILE A 222 3.58 -18.76 8.75
CA ILE A 222 3.52 -17.34 9.11
C ILE A 222 2.41 -16.64 8.33
N LEU A 223 2.13 -17.04 7.08
CA LEU A 223 1.02 -16.50 6.28
C LEU A 223 -0.37 -16.94 6.77
N GLN A 224 -0.48 -18.11 7.41
CA GLN A 224 -1.71 -18.57 8.08
C GLN A 224 -1.86 -17.97 9.49
N ILE A 225 -0.75 -17.57 10.12
CA ILE A 225 -0.69 -16.89 11.43
C ILE A 225 -0.90 -15.38 11.28
N LEU A 226 -0.37 -14.80 10.21
CA LEU A 226 -0.53 -13.40 9.85
C LEU A 226 -2.02 -13.18 9.61
N ARG A 227 -2.69 -12.61 10.62
CA ARG A 227 -4.02 -12.06 10.45
C ARG A 227 -3.98 -11.18 9.20
N GLN A 228 -5.01 -11.25 8.33
CA GLN A 228 -5.10 -10.47 7.09
C GLN A 228 -4.71 -9.00 7.31
N ASP A 229 -5.03 -8.48 8.49
CA ASP A 229 -4.76 -7.11 8.89
C ASP A 229 -3.25 -6.74 8.96
N PHE A 230 -2.35 -7.69 9.26
CA PHE A 230 -0.89 -7.44 9.22
C PHE A 230 -0.35 -7.46 7.78
N VAL A 231 -1.03 -8.12 6.84
CA VAL A 231 -0.63 -8.15 5.42
C VAL A 231 -0.69 -6.75 4.82
N SER A 232 -1.70 -5.95 5.18
CA SER A 232 -1.81 -4.55 4.75
C SER A 232 -0.61 -3.70 5.20
N LEU A 233 -0.23 -3.81 6.48
CA LEU A 233 0.92 -3.10 7.05
C LEU A 233 2.24 -3.49 6.37
N LEU A 234 2.42 -4.78 6.09
CA LEU A 234 3.62 -5.28 5.42
C LEU A 234 3.67 -4.85 3.95
N ASN A 235 2.52 -4.79 3.26
CA ASN A 235 2.44 -4.26 1.91
C ASN A 235 2.81 -2.77 1.88
N GLU A 236 2.34 -1.98 2.84
CA GLU A 236 2.71 -0.58 3.01
C GLU A 236 4.23 -0.42 3.24
N LEU A 237 4.83 -1.24 4.11
CA LEU A 237 6.29 -1.24 4.33
C LEU A 237 7.10 -1.68 3.11
N ASN A 238 6.59 -2.63 2.33
CA ASN A 238 7.29 -3.16 1.15
C ASN A 238 7.26 -2.19 -0.02
N LYS A 239 6.21 -1.35 -0.12
CA LYS A 239 6.02 -0.34 -1.15
C LYS A 239 5.60 0.98 -0.49
N PRO A 240 6.52 1.63 0.25
CA PRO A 240 6.18 2.83 1.00
C PRO A 240 5.74 3.93 0.03
N VAL A 241 4.51 4.42 0.23
CA VAL A 241 4.00 5.60 -0.47
C VAL A 241 4.37 6.80 0.38
N VAL A 242 5.28 7.64 -0.12
CA VAL A 242 5.57 8.93 0.51
C VAL A 242 4.34 9.82 0.30
N LYS A 243 3.59 10.06 1.37
CA LYS A 243 2.38 10.90 1.33
C LYS A 243 2.74 12.37 1.14
N GLU A 244 3.83 12.79 1.77
CA GLU A 244 4.27 14.18 1.85
C GLU A 244 5.77 14.19 2.15
N ILE A 245 6.56 15.03 1.47
CA ILE A 245 7.96 15.23 1.82
C ILE A 245 8.03 16.35 2.85
N LEU A 246 8.54 16.02 4.04
CA LEU A 246 8.70 17.00 5.11
C LEU A 246 9.99 17.80 4.92
N ASP A 247 9.90 19.12 5.04
CA ASP A 247 11.09 19.96 5.20
C ASP A 247 11.68 19.72 6.59
N THR A 248 12.88 19.14 6.65
CA THR A 248 13.47 18.61 7.89
C THR A 248 14.46 19.59 8.53
N SER A 249 14.54 19.56 9.86
CA SER A 249 15.53 20.32 10.62
C SER A 249 16.83 19.51 10.69
N LYS A 250 17.88 20.00 10.02
CA LYS A 250 19.19 19.34 9.98
C LYS A 250 19.72 19.05 11.40
N GLY A 251 20.20 17.84 11.63
CA GLY A 251 20.72 17.39 12.92
C GLY A 251 19.66 17.12 14.01
N ARG A 252 18.36 17.22 13.69
CA ARG A 252 17.29 16.89 14.64
C ARG A 252 16.91 15.41 14.58
N VAL A 253 16.98 14.75 15.73
CA VAL A 253 16.70 13.31 15.88
C VAL A 253 15.51 13.10 16.80
N CYS A 254 14.48 12.43 16.31
CA CYS A 254 13.42 11.90 17.16
C CYS A 254 13.77 10.48 17.61
N TYR A 255 13.97 10.27 18.91
CA TYR A 255 14.30 8.99 19.50
C TYR A 255 13.08 8.36 20.18
N VAL A 256 12.46 7.38 19.54
CA VAL A 256 11.22 6.74 20.01
C VAL A 256 11.53 5.59 20.98
N LEU A 257 11.09 5.74 22.22
CA LEU A 257 11.43 4.90 23.37
C LEU A 257 10.25 4.04 23.83
N ASN A 258 10.52 2.76 24.08
CA ASN A 258 9.53 1.83 24.66
C ASN A 258 9.34 2.08 26.17
N HIS A 259 10.43 2.31 26.92
CA HIS A 259 10.43 2.72 28.33
C HIS A 259 11.28 3.98 28.49
N SER A 260 10.92 4.88 29.41
CA SER A 260 11.63 6.13 29.61
C SER A 260 11.57 6.64 31.04
N LEU A 261 12.55 7.45 31.42
CA LEU A 261 12.47 8.32 32.59
C LEU A 261 11.32 9.35 32.45
N PRO A 262 10.75 9.83 33.56
CA PRO A 262 11.06 9.45 34.94
C PRO A 262 10.26 8.24 35.44
N TYR A 263 9.34 7.71 34.63
CA TYR A 263 8.36 6.71 35.07
C TYR A 263 8.95 5.30 35.29
N GLN A 264 10.05 4.96 34.61
CA GLN A 264 10.83 3.75 34.88
C GLN A 264 12.32 4.03 34.79
N SER A 265 13.11 3.42 35.67
CA SER A 265 14.57 3.56 35.78
C SER A 265 15.33 2.25 35.53
N GLU A 266 14.70 1.26 34.88
CA GLU A 266 15.36 0.02 34.50
C GLU A 266 16.37 0.22 33.35
N GLY A 267 17.18 -0.81 33.06
CA GLY A 267 18.30 -0.70 32.12
C GLY A 267 17.95 -0.15 30.72
N TYR A 268 16.72 -0.37 30.23
CA TYR A 268 16.26 0.22 28.98
C TYR A 268 16.14 1.75 29.06
N ALA A 269 15.60 2.28 30.16
CA ALA A 269 15.46 3.72 30.37
C ALA A 269 16.82 4.38 30.66
N THR A 270 17.64 3.76 31.50
CA THR A 270 18.99 4.26 31.85
C THR A 270 19.89 4.34 30.61
N ARG A 271 19.88 3.31 29.75
CA ARG A 271 20.60 3.35 28.46
C ARG A 271 20.08 4.45 27.54
N ALA A 272 18.76 4.53 27.36
CA ALA A 272 18.16 5.52 26.47
C ALA A 272 18.57 6.94 26.89
N HIS A 273 18.55 7.20 28.20
CA HIS A 273 18.94 8.48 28.76
C HIS A 273 20.44 8.78 28.58
N GLY A 274 21.32 7.83 28.93
CA GLY A 274 22.77 8.01 28.76
C GLY A 274 23.18 8.26 27.30
N ILE A 275 22.60 7.52 26.36
CA ILE A 275 22.79 7.77 24.91
C ILE A 275 22.26 9.14 24.51
N ALA A 276 21.06 9.52 24.97
CA ALA A 276 20.46 10.79 24.57
C ALA A 276 21.26 12.00 25.09
N GLN A 277 21.73 11.96 26.33
CA GLN A 277 22.62 12.98 26.90
C GLN A 277 23.90 13.10 26.07
N ALA A 278 24.55 11.97 25.78
CA ALA A 278 25.79 11.97 25.01
C ALA A 278 25.58 12.45 23.57
N ILE A 279 24.47 12.08 22.91
CA ILE A 279 24.13 12.59 21.57
C ILE A 279 23.93 14.11 21.59
N LYS A 280 23.22 14.64 22.60
CA LYS A 280 23.03 16.08 22.76
C LYS A 280 24.37 16.79 22.99
N ALA A 281 25.26 16.22 23.79
CA ALA A 281 26.61 16.75 24.00
C ALA A 281 27.47 16.78 22.72
N GLN A 282 27.16 15.94 21.72
CA GLN A 282 27.78 15.96 20.40
C GLN A 282 27.17 17.01 19.45
N GLY A 283 26.25 17.84 19.92
CA GLY A 283 25.65 18.96 19.18
C GLY A 283 24.43 18.59 18.31
N LEU A 284 23.89 17.38 18.45
CA LEU A 284 22.63 16.99 17.79
C LEU A 284 21.42 17.42 18.63
N ASP A 285 20.34 17.82 17.95
CA ASP A 285 19.09 18.18 18.60
C ASP A 285 18.23 16.93 18.79
N ILE A 286 18.28 16.33 19.97
CA ILE A 286 17.55 15.09 20.27
C ILE A 286 16.27 15.34 21.05
N VAL A 287 15.17 14.76 20.56
CA VAL A 287 13.87 14.74 21.22
C VAL A 287 13.46 13.29 21.48
N CYS A 288 13.33 12.90 22.75
CA CYS A 288 12.88 11.58 23.14
C CYS A 288 11.35 11.51 23.10
N LEU A 289 10.79 10.66 22.26
CA LEU A 289 9.35 10.40 22.21
C LEU A 289 9.05 9.08 22.90
N THR A 290 8.02 9.00 23.72
CA THR A 290 7.55 7.69 24.19
C THR A 290 6.72 7.00 23.12
N ARG A 291 6.71 5.67 23.16
CA ARG A 291 5.70 4.89 22.44
C ARG A 291 4.31 5.45 22.75
N PRO A 292 3.42 5.55 21.75
CA PRO A 292 2.03 5.94 22.00
C PRO A 292 1.36 5.12 23.10
N GLY A 293 0.67 5.79 24.01
CA GLY A 293 0.00 5.18 25.16
C GLY A 293 0.86 5.02 26.43
N TYR A 294 2.18 5.25 26.39
CA TYR A 294 3.04 5.16 27.58
C TYR A 294 3.15 6.51 28.32
N PRO A 295 3.06 6.56 29.67
CA PRO A 295 2.99 5.42 30.61
C PRO A 295 1.57 4.90 30.91
N TRP A 296 0.52 5.61 30.50
CA TRP A 296 -0.89 5.33 30.87
C TRP A 296 -1.36 3.89 30.60
N SER A 297 -0.87 3.27 29.54
CA SER A 297 -1.27 1.92 29.12
C SER A 297 -0.41 0.81 29.72
N PHE A 298 0.70 1.18 30.35
CA PHE A 298 1.75 0.24 30.76
C PHE A 298 1.85 0.13 32.28
N LEU A 299 1.76 1.26 32.98
CA LEU A 299 1.92 1.33 34.43
C LEU A 299 0.57 1.59 35.10
N LYS A 300 0.13 0.64 35.92
CA LYS A 300 -1.20 0.68 36.58
C LYS A 300 -1.40 1.96 37.40
N GLU A 301 -0.35 2.44 38.07
CA GLU A 301 -0.39 3.63 38.94
C GLU A 301 -0.59 4.96 38.21
N TYR A 302 -0.40 4.99 36.88
CA TYR A 302 -0.56 6.18 36.04
C TYR A 302 -1.77 6.11 35.09
N LYS A 303 -2.57 5.04 35.15
CA LYS A 303 -3.64 4.77 34.18
C LYS A 303 -4.65 5.92 34.05
N GLU A 304 -4.95 6.59 35.15
CA GLU A 304 -5.94 7.68 35.25
C GLU A 304 -5.32 9.03 35.65
N LYS A 305 -3.98 9.13 35.72
CA LYS A 305 -3.30 10.37 36.09
C LYS A 305 -3.10 11.28 34.88
N GLU A 306 -3.30 12.57 35.08
CA GLU A 306 -2.86 13.60 34.14
C GLU A 306 -1.36 13.82 34.31
N LEU A 307 -0.60 13.72 33.22
CA LEU A 307 0.86 13.84 33.22
C LEU A 307 1.30 14.91 32.23
N PRO A 308 2.44 15.58 32.46
CA PRO A 308 2.96 16.57 31.52
C PRO A 308 3.21 15.95 30.14
N LYS A 309 2.81 16.66 29.08
CA LYS A 309 3.04 16.23 27.69
C LYS A 309 4.51 16.38 27.27
N VAL A 310 5.22 17.31 27.89
CA VAL A 310 6.64 17.58 27.66
C VAL A 310 7.32 17.72 29.01
N GLU A 311 8.46 17.08 29.17
CA GLU A 311 9.29 17.09 30.37
C GLU A 311 10.76 17.24 29.95
N GLU A 312 11.57 17.89 30.79
CA GLU A 312 13.02 18.01 30.57
C GLU A 312 13.76 17.35 31.73
N ILE A 313 14.65 16.40 31.41
CA ILE A 313 15.43 15.65 32.40
C ILE A 313 16.88 15.72 31.98
N ASP A 314 17.75 16.26 32.84
CA ASP A 314 19.17 16.49 32.58
C ASP A 314 19.42 17.11 31.18
N ASN A 315 18.65 18.15 30.86
CA ASN A 315 18.65 18.84 29.56
C ASN A 315 18.21 17.97 28.36
N VAL A 316 17.59 16.82 28.55
CA VAL A 316 17.00 16.01 27.46
C VAL A 316 15.50 16.21 27.42
N SER A 317 14.95 16.58 26.26
CA SER A 317 13.52 16.76 26.08
C SER A 317 12.83 15.41 25.89
N TYR A 318 11.80 15.16 26.70
CA TYR A 318 10.91 14.02 26.62
C TYR A 318 9.50 14.48 26.26
N GLN A 319 8.91 13.96 25.18
CA GLN A 319 7.51 14.20 24.84
C GLN A 319 6.68 12.92 24.91
N ARG A 320 5.46 13.05 25.43
CA ARG A 320 4.53 11.94 25.66
C ARG A 320 3.43 11.94 24.61
N ILE A 321 3.12 10.74 24.11
CA ILE A 321 2.02 10.52 23.18
C ILE A 321 0.95 9.69 23.91
N CYS A 322 -0.19 10.31 24.20
CA CYS A 322 -1.22 9.73 25.06
C CYS A 322 -2.01 8.60 24.38
N GLU A 323 -2.32 8.77 23.09
CA GLU A 323 -3.12 7.82 22.30
C GLU A 323 -2.29 7.22 21.16
N PRO A 324 -2.59 6.01 20.68
CA PRO A 324 -3.61 5.08 21.20
C PRO A 324 -3.21 4.41 22.52
N LYS A 325 -4.15 4.29 23.46
CA LYS A 325 -3.98 3.44 24.65
C LYS A 325 -4.24 1.96 24.38
N GLY A 326 -3.53 1.09 25.10
CA GLY A 326 -3.83 -0.35 25.19
C GLY A 326 -3.40 -1.19 23.98
N TRP A 327 -2.20 -1.76 24.05
CA TRP A 327 -1.81 -2.86 23.15
C TRP A 327 -2.59 -4.13 23.51
N LYS A 328 -3.60 -4.50 22.71
CA LYS A 328 -4.34 -5.77 22.83
C LYS A 328 -3.93 -6.81 21.76
N GLY A 329 -2.75 -6.68 21.19
CA GLY A 329 -2.27 -7.57 20.11
C GLY A 329 -3.06 -7.43 18.79
N SER A 330 -3.51 -6.21 18.47
CA SER A 330 -4.20 -5.90 17.22
C SER A 330 -3.38 -4.95 16.34
N HIS A 331 -3.42 -5.16 15.02
CA HIS A 331 -2.85 -4.26 14.01
C HIS A 331 -3.35 -2.81 14.16
N ASN A 332 -4.57 -2.62 14.67
CA ASN A 332 -5.22 -1.33 14.83
C ASN A 332 -4.41 -0.39 15.74
N TYR A 333 -3.72 -0.93 16.76
CA TYR A 333 -2.78 -0.12 17.54
C TYR A 333 -1.62 0.39 16.67
N ILE A 334 -1.02 -0.47 15.84
CA ILE A 334 0.15 -0.11 15.03
C ILE A 334 -0.21 1.01 14.05
N THR A 335 -1.33 0.89 13.34
CA THR A 335 -1.79 1.92 12.41
C THR A 335 -2.02 3.24 13.12
N LYS A 336 -2.79 3.24 14.22
CA LYS A 336 -3.08 4.46 14.99
C LYS A 336 -1.82 5.07 15.63
N ALA A 337 -0.91 4.23 16.11
CA ALA A 337 0.37 4.67 16.66
C ALA A 337 1.25 5.30 15.58
N ALA A 338 1.24 4.74 14.35
CA ALA A 338 1.93 5.33 13.20
C ALA A 338 1.31 6.69 12.82
N ASP A 339 -0.02 6.84 12.86
CA ASP A 339 -0.69 8.11 12.56
C ASP A 339 -0.32 9.22 13.58
N GLU A 340 -0.29 8.90 14.88
CA GLU A 340 0.12 9.87 15.91
C GLU A 340 1.61 10.21 15.84
N LEU A 341 2.47 9.23 15.54
CA LEU A 341 3.89 9.47 15.30
C LEU A 341 4.11 10.30 14.04
N GLU A 342 3.35 10.06 12.96
CA GLU A 342 3.38 10.86 11.74
C GLU A 342 3.05 12.33 12.05
N ARG A 343 1.99 12.58 12.83
CA ARG A 343 1.63 13.93 13.28
C ARG A 343 2.74 14.58 14.09
N LYS A 344 3.36 13.84 15.00
CA LYS A 344 4.48 14.35 15.82
C LYS A 344 5.75 14.60 15.01
N PHE A 345 6.05 13.78 14.02
CA PHE A 345 7.17 14.01 13.13
C PHE A 345 6.94 15.24 12.25
N LYS A 346 5.72 15.52 11.78
CA LYS A 346 5.39 16.77 11.08
C LYS A 346 5.59 18.01 11.95
N GLU A 347 5.23 17.92 13.23
CA GLU A 347 5.43 18.99 14.22
C GLU A 347 6.93 19.24 14.48
N LEU A 348 7.69 18.17 14.73
CA LEU A 348 9.09 18.26 15.17
C LEU A 348 10.08 18.40 14.02
N LYS A 349 9.72 17.97 12.81
CA LYS A 349 10.54 18.00 11.60
C LYS A 349 11.92 17.34 11.77
N PRO A 350 12.01 16.08 12.24
CA PRO A 350 13.31 15.42 12.41
C PRO A 350 13.95 15.13 11.05
N SER A 351 15.27 15.28 10.95
CA SER A 351 16.05 14.79 9.81
C SER A 351 16.29 13.27 9.86
N CYS A 352 16.15 12.67 11.05
CA CYS A 352 16.25 11.23 11.24
C CYS A 352 15.35 10.76 12.40
N VAL A 353 14.74 9.58 12.25
CA VAL A 353 14.03 8.88 13.33
C VAL A 353 14.85 7.69 13.79
N MET A 354 15.03 7.54 15.09
CA MET A 354 15.63 6.37 15.72
C MET A 354 14.62 5.72 16.65
N ALA A 355 14.44 4.40 16.62
CA ALA A 355 13.52 3.71 17.53
C ALA A 355 14.20 2.57 18.27
N ALA A 356 13.95 2.47 19.57
CA ALA A 356 14.41 1.36 20.41
C ALA A 356 13.47 0.15 20.30
N SER A 357 13.99 -1.07 20.51
CA SER A 357 13.17 -2.30 20.61
C SER A 357 11.95 -2.16 21.53
N ASP A 358 10.84 -2.83 21.23
CA ASP A 358 10.64 -3.92 20.25
C ASP A 358 9.87 -3.45 19.00
N PHE A 359 9.44 -4.39 18.14
CA PHE A 359 8.64 -4.11 16.94
C PHE A 359 7.35 -3.34 17.27
N LYS A 360 6.77 -3.47 18.46
CA LYS A 360 5.54 -2.76 18.83
C LYS A 360 5.79 -1.26 18.95
N ASN A 361 7.04 -0.86 19.19
CA ASN A 361 7.51 0.52 19.19
C ASN A 361 8.13 0.92 17.85
N ALA A 362 9.00 0.08 17.30
CA ALA A 362 9.79 0.41 16.11
C ALA A 362 9.00 0.33 14.80
N LEU A 363 8.06 -0.60 14.66
CA LEU A 363 7.23 -0.74 13.46
C LEU A 363 6.34 0.48 13.18
N PRO A 364 5.55 1.02 14.14
CA PRO A 364 4.77 2.23 13.88
C PRO A 364 5.65 3.46 13.61
N ALA A 365 6.82 3.57 14.27
CA ALA A 365 7.78 4.63 13.99
C ALA A 365 8.38 4.54 12.58
N LEU A 366 8.71 3.33 12.12
CA LEU A 366 9.19 3.06 10.77
C LEU A 366 8.12 3.42 9.72
N LEU A 367 6.87 3.00 9.93
CA LEU A 367 5.75 3.35 9.03
C LEU A 367 5.59 4.87 8.90
N ALA A 368 5.55 5.58 10.03
CA ALA A 368 5.46 7.03 10.06
C ALA A 368 6.63 7.72 9.35
N ALA A 369 7.86 7.27 9.60
CA ALA A 369 9.06 7.81 8.94
C ALA A 369 9.01 7.60 7.41
N ARG A 370 8.61 6.40 6.96
CA ARG A 370 8.50 6.07 5.52
C ARG A 370 7.43 6.90 4.80
N ARG A 371 6.29 7.16 5.43
CA ARG A 371 5.23 8.03 4.88
C ARG A 371 5.69 9.47 4.64
N LEU A 372 6.68 9.92 5.40
CA LEU A 372 7.23 11.28 5.34
C LEU A 372 8.56 11.37 4.58
N GLY A 373 9.07 10.24 4.07
CA GLY A 373 10.37 10.17 3.41
C GLY A 373 11.57 10.41 4.35
N ILE A 374 11.40 10.17 5.66
CA ILE A 374 12.44 10.39 6.68
C ILE A 374 13.27 9.10 6.86
N PRO A 375 14.60 9.18 6.95
CA PRO A 375 15.46 8.06 7.31
C PRO A 375 15.13 7.47 8.69
N PHE A 376 15.25 6.15 8.80
CA PHE A 376 14.90 5.38 9.98
C PHE A 376 16.05 4.47 10.44
N ILE A 377 16.42 4.60 11.71
CA ILE A 377 17.42 3.78 12.39
C ILE A 377 16.73 2.90 13.43
N TYR A 378 17.00 1.59 13.38
CA TYR A 378 16.53 0.66 14.41
C TYR A 378 17.62 0.37 15.44
N GLU A 379 17.39 0.69 16.70
CA GLU A 379 18.25 0.26 17.81
C GLU A 379 17.68 -1.03 18.43
N LEU A 380 18.15 -2.17 17.91
CA LEU A 380 17.78 -3.49 18.38
C LEU A 380 18.56 -3.84 19.65
N ARG A 381 17.89 -3.77 20.81
CA ARG A 381 18.50 -3.95 22.14
C ARG A 381 18.45 -5.38 22.66
N GLY A 382 17.72 -6.26 21.99
CA GLY A 382 17.61 -7.68 22.34
C GLY A 382 16.42 -8.33 21.67
N PHE A 383 16.37 -9.66 21.75
CA PHE A 383 15.29 -10.48 21.19
C PHE A 383 14.27 -10.79 22.29
N TRP A 384 13.14 -10.08 22.28
CA TRP A 384 12.11 -10.18 23.33
C TRP A 384 11.44 -11.55 23.36
N GLU A 385 11.24 -12.14 22.19
CA GLU A 385 10.75 -13.50 22.01
C GLU A 385 11.68 -14.53 22.68
N ILE A 386 13.00 -14.39 22.50
CA ILE A 386 14.01 -15.26 23.13
C ILE A 386 14.03 -15.03 24.66
N THR A 387 13.90 -13.77 25.09
CA THR A 387 13.81 -13.43 26.51
C THR A 387 12.59 -14.06 27.17
N GLN A 388 11.44 -14.05 26.49
CA GLN A 388 10.23 -14.71 26.97
C GLN A 388 10.41 -16.24 27.03
N ALA A 389 10.99 -16.85 25.98
CA ALA A 389 11.28 -18.28 25.93
C ALA A 389 12.23 -18.75 27.04
N SER A 390 13.14 -17.87 27.51
CA SER A 390 14.00 -18.17 28.66
C SER A 390 13.25 -18.34 29.98
N LYS A 391 12.08 -17.67 30.12
CA LYS A 391 11.22 -17.75 31.31
C LYS A 391 10.18 -18.85 31.18
N GLU A 392 9.62 -18.99 29.98
CA GLU A 392 8.59 -19.96 29.67
C GLU A 392 8.91 -20.67 28.34
N PRO A 393 9.68 -21.78 28.36
CA PRO A 393 10.14 -22.46 27.14
C PRO A 393 9.01 -22.90 26.20
N LYS A 394 7.81 -23.12 26.71
CA LYS A 394 6.62 -23.50 25.93
C LYS A 394 6.19 -22.42 24.93
N VAL A 395 6.54 -21.13 25.16
CA VAL A 395 6.11 -20.02 24.28
C VAL A 395 6.72 -20.12 22.87
N VAL A 396 7.85 -20.81 22.70
CA VAL A 396 8.49 -21.05 21.39
C VAL A 396 7.55 -21.79 20.43
N GLN A 397 6.55 -22.51 20.95
CA GLN A 397 5.55 -23.23 20.17
C GLN A 397 4.34 -22.36 19.80
N THR A 398 4.28 -21.10 20.24
CA THR A 398 3.13 -20.23 20.03
C THR A 398 3.26 -19.43 18.72
N SER A 399 2.12 -19.17 18.08
CA SER A 399 2.06 -18.31 16.89
C SER A 399 2.55 -16.89 17.15
N ASN A 400 2.35 -16.37 18.37
CA ASN A 400 2.82 -15.04 18.78
C ASN A 400 4.35 -14.93 18.83
N TYR A 401 5.05 -15.99 19.25
CA TYR A 401 6.52 -16.04 19.24
C TYR A 401 7.05 -15.87 17.81
N HIS A 402 6.52 -16.68 16.87
CA HIS A 402 6.93 -16.62 15.47
C HIS A 402 6.54 -15.31 14.79
N LEU A 403 5.34 -14.78 15.07
CA LEU A 403 4.92 -13.48 14.56
C LEU A 403 5.83 -12.35 15.06
N THR A 404 6.23 -12.38 16.33
CA THR A 404 7.17 -11.39 16.90
C THR A 404 8.51 -11.47 16.20
N GLN A 405 9.08 -12.67 16.06
CA GLN A 405 10.35 -12.90 15.37
C GLN A 405 10.30 -12.38 13.92
N TYR A 406 9.20 -12.64 13.21
CA TYR A 406 9.00 -12.18 11.84
C TYR A 406 8.90 -10.65 11.75
N LEU A 407 8.08 -10.01 12.58
CA LEU A 407 7.92 -8.55 12.55
C LEU A 407 9.20 -7.81 12.96
N GLU A 408 9.95 -8.33 13.93
CA GLU A 408 11.29 -7.83 14.28
C GLU A 408 12.24 -7.89 13.08
N ALA A 409 12.27 -9.03 12.37
CA ALA A 409 13.07 -9.17 11.17
C ALA A 409 12.63 -8.20 10.07
N GLN A 410 11.33 -7.97 9.88
CA GLN A 410 10.83 -7.00 8.89
C GLN A 410 11.27 -5.57 9.23
N VAL A 411 11.19 -5.16 10.50
CA VAL A 411 11.70 -3.84 10.91
C VAL A 411 13.19 -3.72 10.62
N ALA A 412 13.99 -4.75 10.95
CA ALA A 412 15.43 -4.76 10.67
C ALA A 412 15.73 -4.65 9.16
N VAL A 413 15.11 -5.49 8.31
CA VAL A 413 15.28 -5.47 6.85
C VAL A 413 14.97 -4.09 6.26
N LYS A 414 13.90 -3.46 6.74
CA LYS A 414 13.37 -2.20 6.20
C LYS A 414 14.01 -0.95 6.80
N SER A 415 14.90 -1.09 7.78
CA SER A 415 15.64 0.03 8.36
C SER A 415 16.79 0.49 7.44
N ASP A 416 17.11 1.78 7.50
CA ASP A 416 18.25 2.36 6.78
C ASP A 416 19.56 2.01 7.48
N HIS A 417 19.53 1.93 8.82
CA HIS A 417 20.64 1.45 9.63
C HIS A 417 20.17 0.75 10.90
N ILE A 418 21.00 -0.13 11.46
CA ILE A 418 20.71 -0.90 12.66
C ILE A 418 21.85 -0.75 13.67
N PHE A 419 21.51 -0.39 14.91
CA PHE A 419 22.39 -0.48 16.06
C PHE A 419 22.04 -1.70 16.92
N ILE A 420 23.06 -2.46 17.33
CA ILE A 420 22.94 -3.67 18.16
C ILE A 420 23.97 -3.66 19.28
N LEU A 421 23.80 -4.50 20.31
CA LEU A 421 24.63 -4.42 21.53
C LEU A 421 25.94 -5.21 21.49
N THR A 422 25.98 -6.36 20.81
CA THR A 422 27.09 -7.33 20.89
C THR A 422 27.44 -7.88 19.52
N GLU A 423 28.66 -8.41 19.34
CA GLU A 423 29.00 -9.05 18.06
C GLU A 423 28.17 -10.32 17.82
N ALA A 424 27.82 -11.06 18.88
CA ALA A 424 26.90 -12.19 18.79
C ALA A 424 25.53 -11.80 18.16
N MET A 425 24.95 -10.66 18.55
CA MET A 425 23.71 -10.16 17.91
C MET A 425 23.92 -9.76 16.44
N ARG A 426 25.10 -9.22 16.11
CA ARG A 426 25.45 -8.88 14.73
C ARG A 426 25.49 -10.12 13.85
N GLN A 427 26.16 -11.17 14.30
CA GLN A 427 26.24 -12.44 13.58
C GLN A 427 24.88 -13.09 13.42
N GLU A 428 24.02 -13.02 14.44
CA GLU A 428 22.63 -13.50 14.40
C GLU A 428 21.76 -12.76 13.37
N LEU A 429 21.98 -11.46 13.15
CA LEU A 429 21.26 -10.72 12.10
C LEU A 429 21.83 -11.01 10.70
N ILE A 430 23.16 -11.16 10.59
CA ILE A 430 23.82 -11.50 9.32
C ILE A 430 23.38 -12.89 8.86
N SER A 431 23.29 -13.87 9.76
CA SER A 431 22.80 -15.22 9.46
C SER A 431 21.35 -15.23 8.98
N LYS A 432 20.56 -14.21 9.35
CA LYS A 432 19.18 -13.98 8.89
C LYS A 432 19.09 -13.18 7.59
N GLY A 433 20.21 -12.89 6.94
CA GLY A 433 20.26 -12.22 5.63
C GLY A 433 20.29 -10.69 5.68
N ILE A 434 20.53 -10.08 6.85
CA ILE A 434 20.72 -8.62 6.94
C ILE A 434 22.16 -8.28 6.51
N PRO A 435 22.36 -7.35 5.57
CA PRO A 435 23.69 -6.96 5.13
C PRO A 435 24.54 -6.39 6.28
N ALA A 436 25.79 -6.83 6.36
CA ALA A 436 26.71 -6.52 7.46
C ALA A 436 27.03 -5.03 7.59
N GLU A 437 26.99 -4.29 6.47
CA GLU A 437 27.22 -2.85 6.36
C GLU A 437 26.09 -1.99 6.95
N LYS A 438 24.87 -2.55 7.07
CA LYS A 438 23.74 -1.90 7.73
C LYS A 438 23.79 -2.01 9.25
N ILE A 439 24.70 -2.81 9.81
CA ILE A 439 24.73 -3.15 11.23
C ILE A 439 25.97 -2.54 11.89
N THR A 440 25.78 -1.80 12.98
CA THR A 440 26.86 -1.29 13.81
C THR A 440 26.69 -1.69 15.27
N VAL A 441 27.75 -2.22 15.87
CA VAL A 441 27.78 -2.51 17.31
C VAL A 441 27.86 -1.20 18.10
N LEU A 442 26.80 -0.95 18.87
CA LEU A 442 26.61 0.13 19.82
C LEU A 442 26.48 -0.47 21.23
N PRO A 443 27.59 -0.84 21.87
CA PRO A 443 27.59 -1.66 23.07
C PRO A 443 26.93 -0.97 24.26
N ASN A 444 26.59 -1.75 25.28
CA ASN A 444 26.28 -1.18 26.59
C ASN A 444 27.48 -0.39 27.12
N SER A 445 27.18 0.75 27.73
CA SER A 445 28.17 1.68 28.26
C SER A 445 27.73 2.18 29.63
N CYS A 446 28.62 2.84 30.36
CA CYS A 446 28.27 3.53 31.59
C CYS A 446 28.82 4.97 31.57
N ASP A 447 28.46 5.72 32.60
CA ASP A 447 29.04 7.04 32.90
C ASP A 447 30.13 6.82 33.97
N PRO A 448 31.42 6.85 33.62
CA PRO A 448 32.50 6.57 34.58
C PRO A 448 32.65 7.63 35.67
N ASP A 449 32.10 8.83 35.48
CA ASP A 449 32.13 9.92 36.45
C ASP A 449 31.12 9.69 37.57
N LYS A 450 29.94 9.16 37.26
CA LYS A 450 28.93 8.73 38.27
C LYS A 450 29.44 7.56 39.12
N PHE A 451 30.27 6.70 38.53
CA PHE A 451 30.85 5.50 39.14
C PHE A 451 32.35 5.65 39.39
N ASP A 452 32.79 6.83 39.83
CA ASP A 452 34.17 7.10 40.18
C ASP A 452 34.46 6.71 41.64
N PRO A 453 35.38 5.76 41.93
CA PRO A 453 35.74 5.39 43.29
C PRO A 453 36.39 6.52 44.09
N LEU A 454 36.96 7.56 43.44
CA LEU A 454 37.47 8.74 44.14
C LEU A 454 36.34 9.64 44.64
N LYS A 455 35.25 9.78 43.86
CA LYS A 455 34.05 10.53 44.25
C LYS A 455 33.14 9.72 45.17
N ASN A 456 33.22 8.39 45.10
CA ASN A 456 32.43 7.43 45.88
C ASN A 456 33.36 6.50 46.69
N PRO A 457 34.07 7.02 47.70
CA PRO A 457 34.93 6.19 48.55
C PRO A 457 34.09 5.16 49.34
N LYS A 458 34.77 4.15 49.90
CA LYS A 458 34.12 3.08 50.68
C LYS A 458 33.26 3.68 51.81
N ASP A 459 31.95 3.45 51.75
CA ASP A 459 30.98 4.03 52.67
C ASP A 459 31.02 3.31 54.03
N ILE A 460 31.68 3.93 55.02
CA ILE A 460 31.89 3.32 56.34
C ILE A 460 30.59 3.22 57.15
N ILE A 461 29.65 4.14 56.95
CA ILE A 461 28.37 4.15 57.67
C ILE A 461 27.54 2.96 57.19
N LEU A 462 27.33 2.86 55.88
CA LEU A 462 26.59 1.75 55.28
C LEU A 462 27.23 0.39 55.58
N LYS A 463 28.57 0.33 55.58
CA LYS A 463 29.30 -0.89 55.97
C LYS A 463 28.96 -1.36 57.39
N THR A 464 28.84 -0.41 58.31
CA THR A 464 28.51 -0.67 59.72
C THR A 464 27.05 -1.08 59.86
N GLU A 465 26.13 -0.37 59.19
CA GLU A 465 24.69 -0.70 59.16
C GLU A 465 24.43 -2.12 58.65
N LEU A 466 25.23 -2.58 57.68
CA LEU A 466 25.11 -3.93 57.10
C LEU A 466 25.91 -5.01 57.85
N ASN A 467 26.52 -4.69 59.01
CA ASN A 467 27.31 -5.63 59.83
C ASN A 467 28.44 -6.34 59.05
N ILE A 468 29.13 -5.62 58.17
CA ILE A 468 30.28 -6.14 57.41
C ILE A 468 31.57 -5.89 58.23
N PRO A 469 32.30 -6.95 58.68
CA PRO A 469 33.49 -6.76 59.50
C PRO A 469 34.65 -6.06 58.77
N ASN A 470 35.62 -5.54 59.54
CA ASN A 470 36.87 -5.03 58.99
C ASN A 470 37.77 -6.17 58.48
N GLY A 471 38.43 -5.95 57.34
CA GLY A 471 39.32 -6.93 56.72
C GLY A 471 38.63 -8.10 55.99
N VAL A 472 37.31 -8.26 56.11
CA VAL A 472 36.57 -9.33 55.42
C VAL A 472 36.18 -8.88 54.00
N PRO A 473 36.53 -9.64 52.95
CA PRO A 473 36.18 -9.30 51.58
C PRO A 473 34.68 -9.51 51.30
N VAL A 474 34.11 -8.67 50.44
CA VAL A 474 32.70 -8.72 50.04
C VAL A 474 32.58 -9.18 48.58
N ILE A 475 31.86 -10.28 48.37
CA ILE A 475 31.40 -10.73 47.06
C ILE A 475 30.02 -10.11 46.82
N GLY A 476 29.87 -9.26 45.79
CA GLY A 476 28.67 -8.43 45.64
C GLY A 476 28.05 -8.43 44.26
N TYR A 477 26.72 -8.51 44.20
CA TYR A 477 25.92 -8.35 42.98
C TYR A 477 24.85 -7.29 43.20
N ILE A 478 24.72 -6.34 42.27
CA ILE A 478 23.71 -5.29 42.30
C ILE A 478 22.87 -5.34 41.02
N GLY A 479 21.59 -5.69 41.15
CA GLY A 479 20.62 -5.62 40.08
C GLY A 479 19.49 -6.64 40.18
N THR A 480 18.78 -6.86 39.07
CA THR A 480 17.57 -7.70 39.03
C THR A 480 17.85 -9.17 39.32
N PHE A 481 16.97 -9.82 40.09
CA PHE A 481 17.04 -11.24 40.43
C PHE A 481 16.26 -12.10 39.43
N ASN A 482 16.68 -12.11 38.17
CA ASN A 482 16.12 -13.03 37.17
C ASN A 482 16.80 -14.40 37.29
N SER A 483 16.06 -15.48 37.06
CA SER A 483 16.58 -16.86 37.15
C SER A 483 17.81 -17.12 36.28
N TYR A 484 17.85 -16.53 35.07
CA TYR A 484 18.99 -16.67 34.16
C TYR A 484 20.25 -15.93 34.60
N GLU A 485 20.20 -15.03 35.60
CA GLU A 485 21.39 -14.31 36.09
C GLU A 485 22.31 -15.23 36.92
N GLY A 486 21.82 -16.41 37.35
CA GLY A 486 22.63 -17.45 38.00
C GLY A 486 23.00 -17.15 39.46
N LEU A 487 22.13 -16.44 40.19
CA LEU A 487 22.37 -16.12 41.62
C LEU A 487 22.39 -17.36 42.51
N ASP A 488 21.64 -18.40 42.15
CA ASP A 488 21.71 -19.72 42.77
C ASP A 488 23.08 -20.37 42.56
N ASP A 489 23.64 -20.32 41.35
CA ASP A 489 24.98 -20.85 41.05
C ASP A 489 26.06 -20.16 41.91
N LEU A 490 25.92 -18.85 42.15
CA LEU A 490 26.79 -18.10 43.07
C LEU A 490 26.66 -18.59 44.51
N ILE A 491 25.44 -18.85 44.97
CA ILE A 491 25.19 -19.31 46.35
C ILE A 491 25.72 -20.73 46.56
N HIS A 492 25.61 -21.62 45.57
CA HIS A 492 26.25 -22.93 45.61
C HIS A 492 27.78 -22.84 45.70
N ALA A 493 28.40 -21.96 44.88
CA ALA A 493 29.85 -21.74 44.91
C ALA A 493 30.31 -21.17 46.26
N CYS A 494 29.64 -20.13 46.76
CA CYS A 494 29.90 -19.53 48.07
C CYS A 494 29.68 -20.55 49.21
N GLY A 495 28.61 -21.33 49.18
CA GLY A 495 28.34 -22.36 50.18
C GLY A 495 29.44 -23.42 50.25
N GLY A 496 29.99 -23.83 49.10
CA GLY A 496 31.16 -24.72 49.03
C GLY A 496 32.41 -24.10 49.66
N LEU A 497 32.71 -22.84 49.34
CA LEU A 497 33.86 -22.11 49.91
C LEU A 497 33.72 -21.88 51.42
N PHE A 498 32.50 -21.60 51.89
CA PHE A 498 32.20 -21.43 53.31
C PHE A 498 32.44 -22.74 54.08
N LYS A 499 31.95 -23.88 53.56
CA LYS A 499 32.23 -25.21 54.14
C LYS A 499 33.72 -25.56 54.13
N ALA A 500 34.48 -25.02 53.18
CA ALA A 500 35.94 -25.14 53.14
C ALA A 500 36.68 -24.16 54.07
N GLY A 501 35.97 -23.39 54.92
CA GLY A 501 36.54 -22.49 55.92
C GLY A 501 37.03 -21.14 55.37
N VAL A 502 36.58 -20.73 54.19
CA VAL A 502 36.96 -19.44 53.59
C VAL A 502 36.07 -18.32 54.12
N ASN A 503 36.67 -17.22 54.57
CA ASN A 503 35.98 -16.10 55.23
C ASN A 503 35.67 -14.95 54.25
N PHE A 504 34.39 -14.65 54.02
CA PHE A 504 33.90 -13.58 53.13
C PHE A 504 32.42 -13.25 53.40
N ARG A 505 31.94 -12.07 53.00
CA ARG A 505 30.50 -11.71 53.00
C ARG A 505 29.93 -11.78 51.59
N VAL A 506 28.64 -12.11 51.46
CA VAL A 506 27.88 -12.03 50.20
C VAL A 506 26.87 -10.90 50.29
N LEU A 507 26.87 -9.98 49.33
CA LEU A 507 25.97 -8.82 49.27
C LEU A 507 25.17 -8.84 47.97
N LEU A 508 23.87 -9.14 48.04
CA LEU A 508 22.98 -9.18 46.88
C LEU A 508 21.93 -8.08 46.97
N VAL A 509 22.07 -7.04 46.18
CA VAL A 509 21.19 -5.86 46.18
C VAL A 509 20.25 -5.92 44.96
N GLY A 510 18.95 -5.85 45.19
CA GLY A 510 17.93 -5.90 44.15
C GLY A 510 16.71 -6.76 44.51
N ALA A 511 15.83 -6.96 43.53
CA ALA A 511 14.68 -7.84 43.62
C ALA A 511 14.23 -8.30 42.23
N GLU A 512 13.16 -9.10 42.17
CA GLU A 512 12.50 -9.52 40.95
C GLU A 512 11.81 -8.34 40.22
N PRO A 513 11.53 -8.45 38.91
CA PRO A 513 10.90 -7.38 38.13
C PRO A 513 9.45 -7.04 38.53
N SER A 514 8.69 -7.97 39.11
CA SER A 514 7.22 -7.93 39.18
C SER A 514 6.61 -7.91 40.59
N THR A 515 7.41 -7.77 41.65
CA THR A 515 6.88 -7.77 43.03
C THR A 515 6.71 -6.35 43.56
N THR A 516 5.48 -6.02 43.94
CA THR A 516 5.14 -4.87 44.80
C THR A 516 5.27 -5.21 46.30
N SER A 517 5.80 -6.40 46.61
CA SER A 517 5.95 -6.94 47.97
C SER A 517 7.40 -7.38 48.21
N ASP A 518 7.88 -7.27 49.44
CA ASP A 518 9.29 -7.26 49.82
C ASP A 518 10.11 -8.55 49.60
N GLN A 519 9.52 -9.68 49.17
CA GLN A 519 10.30 -10.88 48.84
C GLN A 519 9.67 -11.66 47.67
N GLY A 520 10.38 -11.76 46.54
CA GLY A 520 9.99 -12.64 45.43
C GLY A 520 10.59 -14.04 45.54
N GLN A 521 10.17 -14.91 44.61
CA GLN A 521 10.47 -16.35 44.66
C GLN A 521 11.97 -16.68 44.52
N ASN A 522 12.72 -15.91 43.72
CA ASN A 522 14.15 -16.13 43.53
C ASN A 522 14.92 -15.66 44.76
N ALA A 523 14.54 -14.54 45.36
CA ALA A 523 15.13 -14.07 46.61
C ALA A 523 14.95 -15.09 47.73
N LEU A 524 13.75 -15.67 47.88
CA LEU A 524 13.48 -16.72 48.86
C LEU A 524 14.27 -18.00 48.57
N HIS A 525 14.37 -18.40 47.30
CA HIS A 525 15.17 -19.55 46.90
C HIS A 525 16.65 -19.39 47.28
N ILE A 526 17.23 -18.21 47.03
CA ILE A 526 18.61 -17.85 47.41
C ILE A 526 18.81 -17.94 48.94
N GLN A 527 17.89 -17.40 49.73
CA GLN A 527 17.95 -17.47 51.20
C GLN A 527 17.89 -18.92 51.71
N ASN A 528 17.00 -19.74 51.14
CA ASN A 528 16.88 -21.15 51.50
C ASN A 528 18.15 -21.94 51.18
N LEU A 529 18.76 -21.70 50.01
CA LEU A 529 20.04 -22.31 49.65
C LEU A 529 21.14 -21.89 50.64
N ALA A 530 21.24 -20.61 50.99
CA ALA A 530 22.25 -20.15 51.96
C ALA A 530 22.10 -20.84 53.33
N LYS A 531 20.86 -21.03 53.78
CA LYS A 531 20.53 -21.78 55.00
C LYS A 531 20.90 -23.26 54.91
N GLU A 532 20.69 -23.90 53.75
CA GLU A 532 21.07 -25.30 53.53
C GLU A 532 22.60 -25.51 53.63
N TYR A 533 23.39 -24.52 53.19
CA TYR A 533 24.84 -24.53 53.34
C TYR A 533 25.32 -24.05 54.72
N GLY A 534 24.44 -23.45 55.53
CA GLY A 534 24.74 -22.94 56.88
C GLY A 534 25.48 -21.61 56.90
N PHE A 535 25.31 -20.75 55.88
CA PHE A 535 25.97 -19.43 55.80
C PHE A 535 24.98 -18.26 55.68
N GLU A 536 23.73 -18.43 56.12
CA GLU A 536 22.70 -17.40 56.08
C GLU A 536 23.12 -16.09 56.75
N ASP A 537 23.84 -16.14 57.87
CA ASP A 537 24.36 -14.97 58.60
C ASP A 537 25.46 -14.20 57.84
N TRP A 538 25.92 -14.77 56.72
CA TRP A 538 26.94 -14.19 55.84
C TRP A 538 26.37 -13.63 54.54
N LEU A 539 25.08 -13.86 54.29
CA LEU A 539 24.33 -13.35 53.15
C LEU A 539 23.55 -12.08 53.53
N ILE A 540 23.82 -10.99 52.83
CA ILE A 540 23.18 -9.68 53.04
C ILE A 540 22.31 -9.36 51.83
N MET A 541 21.01 -9.18 52.04
CA MET A 541 20.03 -8.91 50.98
C MET A 541 19.13 -7.72 51.35
N PRO A 542 19.57 -6.47 51.09
CA PRO A 542 18.82 -5.27 51.48
C PRO A 542 17.59 -4.98 50.60
N GLY A 543 17.33 -5.78 49.55
CA GLY A 543 16.22 -5.56 48.61
C GLY A 543 16.53 -4.48 47.56
N ARG A 544 15.47 -3.85 47.03
CA ARG A 544 15.60 -2.74 46.05
C ARG A 544 16.04 -1.46 46.73
N ILE A 545 16.95 -0.74 46.07
CA ILE A 545 17.45 0.56 46.51
C ILE A 545 17.19 1.62 45.43
N SER A 546 17.26 2.89 45.82
CA SER A 546 17.23 4.01 44.88
C SER A 546 18.53 4.07 44.06
N HIS A 547 18.44 4.64 42.84
CA HIS A 547 19.55 4.58 41.88
C HIS A 547 20.78 5.38 42.32
N ASP A 548 20.56 6.47 43.08
CA ASP A 548 21.59 7.30 43.71
C ASP A 548 22.39 6.57 44.79
N MET A 549 21.85 5.48 45.37
CA MET A 549 22.56 4.66 46.36
C MET A 549 23.48 3.61 45.73
N VAL A 550 23.35 3.33 44.43
CA VAL A 550 24.06 2.21 43.76
C VAL A 550 25.59 2.33 43.92
N SER A 551 26.17 3.53 43.72
CA SER A 551 27.62 3.75 43.89
C SER A 551 28.09 3.49 45.31
N LYS A 552 27.28 3.82 46.33
CA LYS A 552 27.60 3.53 47.74
C LYS A 552 27.64 2.04 48.02
N TYR A 553 26.70 1.26 47.50
CA TYR A 553 26.73 -0.19 47.65
C TYR A 553 27.90 -0.82 46.90
N TYR A 554 28.19 -0.40 45.66
CA TYR A 554 29.39 -0.87 44.96
C TYR A 554 30.67 -0.53 45.74
N SER A 555 30.74 0.61 46.43
CA SER A 555 31.91 0.99 47.25
C SER A 555 32.30 -0.10 48.27
N LEU A 556 31.33 -0.90 48.73
CA LEU A 556 31.53 -2.00 49.69
C LEU A 556 32.01 -3.30 49.06
N VAL A 557 31.73 -3.51 47.78
CA VAL A 557 32.06 -4.73 47.03
C VAL A 557 33.56 -4.78 46.73
N ASP A 558 34.17 -5.94 46.89
CA ASP A 558 35.57 -6.20 46.50
C ASP A 558 35.63 -7.11 45.25
N ILE A 559 34.70 -8.08 45.12
CA ILE A 559 34.59 -9.00 43.98
C ILE A 559 33.16 -8.97 43.44
N ALA A 560 32.99 -8.72 42.14
CA ALA A 560 31.69 -8.63 41.47
C ALA A 560 31.48 -9.81 40.49
N PRO A 561 30.77 -10.87 40.90
CA PRO A 561 30.49 -12.00 40.02
C PRO A 561 29.27 -11.76 39.12
N PHE A 562 29.33 -12.22 37.87
CA PHE A 562 28.24 -12.19 36.89
C PHE A 562 28.10 -13.56 36.21
N MET A 563 27.18 -14.37 36.72
CA MET A 563 27.23 -15.83 36.52
C MET A 563 26.49 -16.33 35.29
N ARG A 564 25.49 -15.58 34.82
CA ARG A 564 24.58 -15.86 33.70
C ARG A 564 24.64 -17.28 33.12
N LYS A 565 23.54 -18.00 33.29
CA LYS A 565 23.36 -19.38 32.82
C LYS A 565 23.50 -19.48 31.29
N PRO A 566 23.91 -20.64 30.72
CA PRO A 566 24.13 -20.82 29.29
C PRO A 566 22.81 -20.93 28.51
N LEU A 567 22.12 -19.81 28.30
CA LEU A 567 20.84 -19.71 27.60
C LEU A 567 20.97 -18.83 26.36
N PRO A 568 20.12 -19.01 25.33
CA PRO A 568 20.21 -18.20 24.11
C PRO A 568 20.20 -16.68 24.36
N VAL A 569 19.40 -16.20 25.32
CA VAL A 569 19.34 -14.76 25.67
C VAL A 569 20.66 -14.24 26.27
N THR A 570 21.35 -15.03 27.09
CA THR A 570 22.58 -14.64 27.77
C THR A 570 23.82 -14.79 26.88
N GLU A 571 23.74 -15.61 25.84
CA GLU A 571 24.75 -15.66 24.76
C GLU A 571 24.68 -14.42 23.88
N LEU A 572 23.48 -13.88 23.63
CA LEU A 572 23.28 -12.79 22.67
C LEU A 572 23.35 -11.39 23.33
N VAL A 573 22.67 -11.18 24.46
CA VAL A 573 22.39 -9.82 24.97
C VAL A 573 23.26 -9.51 26.20
N SER A 574 24.15 -8.50 26.12
CA SER A 574 25.00 -8.09 27.25
C SER A 574 24.21 -7.36 28.36
N PRO A 575 24.58 -7.48 29.66
CA PRO A 575 24.05 -6.64 30.74
C PRO A 575 24.79 -5.29 30.87
N LEU A 576 24.16 -4.31 31.53
CA LEU A 576 24.81 -3.03 31.89
C LEU A 576 25.64 -3.12 33.19
N LYS A 577 25.16 -3.89 34.17
CA LYS A 577 25.70 -3.97 35.54
C LYS A 577 27.23 -4.18 35.63
N PRO A 578 27.87 -5.04 34.80
CA PRO A 578 29.33 -5.21 34.85
C PRO A 578 30.10 -3.92 34.63
N LEU A 579 29.59 -3.01 33.79
CA LEU A 579 30.28 -1.75 33.45
C LEU A 579 30.32 -0.78 34.62
N GLU A 580 29.27 -0.77 35.44
CA GLU A 580 29.21 0.03 36.68
C GLU A 580 30.23 -0.51 37.69
N ALA A 581 30.32 -1.83 37.83
CA ALA A 581 31.30 -2.48 38.69
C ALA A 581 32.74 -2.23 38.20
N MET A 582 33.00 -2.35 36.90
CA MET A 582 34.29 -2.00 36.29
C MET A 582 34.63 -0.53 36.53
N ALA A 583 33.67 0.38 36.35
CA ALA A 583 33.89 1.80 36.60
C ALA A 583 34.24 2.04 38.08
N MET A 584 33.56 1.41 39.02
CA MET A 584 33.89 1.45 40.45
C MET A 584 35.22 0.74 40.81
N GLY A 585 35.96 0.22 39.84
CA GLY A 585 37.26 -0.43 40.02
C GLY A 585 37.16 -1.80 40.69
N LYS A 586 36.05 -2.51 40.50
CA LYS A 586 35.79 -3.82 41.12
C LYS A 586 36.33 -4.93 40.25
N SER A 587 36.78 -6.02 40.89
CA SER A 587 37.31 -7.18 40.19
C SER A 587 36.16 -8.09 39.77
N LEU A 588 36.11 -8.43 38.48
CA LEU A 588 35.01 -9.21 37.92
C LEU A 588 35.34 -10.70 37.83
N VAL A 589 34.33 -11.53 38.08
CA VAL A 589 34.33 -12.96 37.75
C VAL A 589 33.09 -13.23 36.91
N VAL A 590 33.25 -13.55 35.63
CA VAL A 590 32.12 -13.66 34.69
C VAL A 590 32.04 -15.04 34.06
N SER A 591 30.84 -15.49 33.70
CA SER A 591 30.70 -16.74 32.95
C SER A 591 31.16 -16.58 31.51
N SER A 592 31.59 -17.70 30.91
CA SER A 592 32.02 -17.79 29.52
C SER A 592 30.88 -17.71 28.49
N VAL A 593 29.72 -17.14 28.85
CA VAL A 593 28.67 -16.80 27.87
C VAL A 593 29.17 -15.66 27.01
N SER A 594 28.89 -15.72 25.72
CA SER A 594 29.54 -14.88 24.70
C SER A 594 29.41 -13.39 25.02
N ALA A 595 28.20 -12.92 25.36
CA ALA A 595 27.94 -11.52 25.66
C ALA A 595 28.65 -10.95 26.91
N LEU A 596 29.04 -11.79 27.88
CA LEU A 596 29.86 -11.36 29.03
C LEU A 596 31.35 -11.47 28.74
N ALA A 597 31.77 -12.55 28.09
CA ALA A 597 33.15 -12.80 27.72
C ALA A 597 33.71 -11.68 26.80
N GLU A 598 32.88 -11.11 25.92
CA GLU A 598 33.23 -9.95 25.07
C GLU A 598 33.67 -8.69 25.87
N MET A 599 33.41 -8.64 27.18
CA MET A 599 33.73 -7.50 28.05
C MET A 599 35.01 -7.73 28.88
N ILE A 600 35.55 -8.95 28.91
CA ILE A 600 36.66 -9.33 29.80
C ILE A 600 37.85 -9.83 28.99
N ASN A 601 39.02 -9.24 29.27
CA ASN A 601 40.30 -9.82 28.93
C ASN A 601 40.73 -10.71 30.10
N ASP A 602 40.61 -12.03 29.93
CA ASP A 602 40.84 -13.00 31.02
C ASP A 602 42.26 -12.86 31.61
N GLY A 603 42.35 -12.69 32.93
CA GLY A 603 43.61 -12.47 33.65
C GLY A 603 44.13 -11.01 33.65
N GLU A 604 43.49 -10.12 32.89
CA GLU A 604 43.84 -8.69 32.79
C GLU A 604 42.77 -7.76 33.39
N THR A 605 41.51 -7.89 32.97
CA THR A 605 40.40 -7.03 33.43
C THR A 605 39.36 -7.78 34.26
N GLY A 606 39.56 -9.08 34.46
CA GLY A 606 38.70 -9.96 35.25
C GLY A 606 39.09 -11.41 35.07
N LEU A 607 38.30 -12.33 35.63
CA LEU A 607 38.44 -13.76 35.38
C LEU A 607 37.18 -14.32 34.72
N ILE A 608 37.38 -15.22 33.76
CA ILE A 608 36.31 -15.98 33.12
C ILE A 608 36.25 -17.37 33.75
N PHE A 609 35.03 -17.83 34.06
CA PHE A 609 34.76 -19.21 34.45
C PHE A 609 33.85 -19.89 33.42
N GLN A 610 33.94 -21.21 33.31
CA GLN A 610 33.15 -22.00 32.37
C GLN A 610 31.67 -21.92 32.70
N LYS A 611 30.86 -21.44 31.74
CA LYS A 611 29.39 -21.34 31.89
C LYS A 611 28.77 -22.69 32.30
N GLY A 612 27.88 -22.66 33.28
CA GLY A 612 27.24 -23.86 33.85
C GLY A 612 28.12 -24.69 34.79
N ASN A 613 29.36 -24.29 35.06
CA ASN A 613 30.26 -24.98 35.98
C ASN A 613 30.43 -24.18 37.29
N VAL A 614 29.71 -24.60 38.33
CA VAL A 614 29.74 -23.99 39.67
C VAL A 614 31.08 -24.20 40.37
N GLU A 615 31.76 -25.33 40.11
CA GLU A 615 33.06 -25.62 40.71
C GLU A 615 34.14 -24.67 40.18
N ASP A 616 34.15 -24.41 38.86
CA ASP A 616 35.06 -23.45 38.26
C ASP A 616 34.78 -22.02 38.78
N LEU A 617 33.51 -21.64 38.94
CA LEU A 617 33.13 -20.38 39.60
C LEU A 617 33.73 -20.29 41.02
N ALA A 618 33.57 -21.33 41.84
CA ALA A 618 34.13 -21.38 43.18
C ALA A 618 35.66 -21.26 43.16
N ASN A 619 36.35 -21.90 42.22
CA ASN A 619 37.80 -21.81 42.06
C ASN A 619 38.26 -20.40 41.71
N LYS A 620 37.59 -19.70 40.77
CA LYS A 620 37.92 -18.31 40.41
C LYS A 620 37.64 -17.35 41.57
N LEU A 621 36.55 -17.55 42.31
CA LEU A 621 36.26 -16.78 43.52
C LEU A 621 37.33 -17.01 44.60
N LEU A 622 37.78 -18.26 44.80
CA LEU A 622 38.82 -18.60 45.76
C LEU A 622 40.16 -17.91 45.43
N ILE A 623 40.54 -17.87 44.15
CA ILE A 623 41.73 -17.15 43.67
C ILE A 623 41.62 -15.67 44.06
N MET A 624 40.48 -15.03 43.77
CA MET A 624 40.23 -13.60 44.07
C MET A 624 40.16 -13.29 45.56
N LEU A 625 39.71 -14.25 46.38
CA LEU A 625 39.67 -14.11 47.84
C LEU A 625 41.06 -14.22 48.46
N LYS A 626 41.92 -15.09 47.92
CA LYS A 626 43.28 -15.34 48.45
C LYS A 626 44.31 -14.32 47.96
N ASP A 627 44.23 -13.88 46.70
CA ASP A 627 45.21 -12.97 46.10
C ASP A 627 44.67 -11.54 45.99
N VAL A 628 44.92 -10.76 47.04
CA VAL A 628 44.51 -9.35 47.13
C VAL A 628 45.22 -8.48 46.09
N GLN A 629 46.47 -8.79 45.74
CA GLN A 629 47.23 -8.01 44.75
C GLN A 629 46.65 -8.21 43.36
N LEU A 630 46.37 -9.46 42.99
CA LEU A 630 45.68 -9.81 41.75
C LEU A 630 44.31 -9.13 41.68
N ARG A 631 43.49 -9.27 42.73
CA ARG A 631 42.17 -8.64 42.80
C ARG A 631 42.26 -7.14 42.50
N ASN A 632 43.07 -6.40 43.27
CA ASN A 632 43.21 -4.96 43.11
C ASN A 632 43.72 -4.57 41.71
N ARG A 633 44.71 -5.30 41.18
CA ARG A 633 45.23 -5.08 39.82
C ARG A 633 44.13 -5.22 38.77
N LEU A 634 43.37 -6.32 38.82
CA LEU A 634 42.29 -6.57 37.85
C LEU A 634 41.20 -5.50 37.91
N GLY A 635 40.86 -5.02 39.11
CA GLY A 635 39.87 -3.93 39.27
C GLY A 635 40.35 -2.60 38.67
N VAL A 636 41.63 -2.26 38.84
CA VAL A 636 42.23 -1.06 38.24
C VAL A 636 42.25 -1.14 36.71
N GLU A 637 42.67 -2.28 36.16
CA GLU A 637 42.70 -2.48 34.70
C GLU A 637 41.28 -2.53 34.10
N ALA A 638 40.31 -3.10 34.80
CA ALA A 638 38.90 -3.06 34.42
C ALA A 638 38.36 -1.63 34.31
N ARG A 639 38.69 -0.75 35.28
CA ARG A 639 38.31 0.68 35.22
C ARG A 639 38.97 1.40 34.05
N LYS A 640 40.25 1.16 33.79
CA LYS A 640 40.95 1.75 32.63
C LYS A 640 40.28 1.33 31.32
N TRP A 641 39.95 0.05 31.20
CA TRP A 641 39.29 -0.49 30.01
C TRP A 641 37.90 0.12 29.80
N VAL A 642 37.06 0.22 30.84
CA VAL A 642 35.70 0.75 30.70
C VAL A 642 35.68 2.22 30.30
N ILE A 643 36.59 3.04 30.87
CA ILE A 643 36.75 4.47 30.52
C ILE A 643 37.18 4.63 29.06
N LYS A 644 38.01 3.71 28.56
CA LYS A 644 38.55 3.78 27.21
C LYS A 644 37.57 3.25 26.14
N GLU A 645 36.80 2.21 26.46
CA GLU A 645 36.09 1.41 25.44
C GLU A 645 34.56 1.41 25.57
N ARG A 646 34.00 1.81 26.73
CA ARG A 646 32.58 1.59 27.10
C ARG A 646 31.91 2.79 27.76
N THR A 647 32.05 3.96 27.14
CA THR A 647 31.35 5.19 27.56
C THR A 647 30.26 5.62 26.57
N TRP A 648 29.29 6.41 27.05
CA TRP A 648 28.19 6.89 26.22
C TRP A 648 28.66 7.85 25.12
N GLU A 649 29.75 8.60 25.34
CA GLU A 649 30.36 9.50 24.35
C GLU A 649 30.85 8.73 23.12
N ILE A 650 31.48 7.56 23.32
CA ILE A 650 31.94 6.68 22.24
C ILE A 650 30.74 6.20 21.41
N CYS A 651 29.65 5.83 22.08
CA CYS A 651 28.41 5.45 21.41
C CYS A 651 27.81 6.61 20.62
N ALA A 652 27.70 7.80 21.23
CA ALA A 652 27.14 8.98 20.60
C ALA A 652 27.94 9.42 19.36
N LYS A 653 29.27 9.30 19.38
CA LYS A 653 30.12 9.56 18.21
C LYS A 653 29.74 8.67 17.03
N LYS A 654 29.58 7.36 17.25
CA LYS A 654 29.14 6.41 16.21
C LYS A 654 27.73 6.74 15.69
N VAL A 655 26.82 7.15 16.58
CA VAL A 655 25.47 7.57 16.19
C VAL A 655 25.52 8.82 15.31
N LYS A 656 26.30 9.84 15.71
CA LYS A 656 26.47 11.07 14.94
C LYS A 656 27.08 10.79 13.57
N GLU A 657 28.17 10.03 13.50
CA GLU A 657 28.82 9.66 12.23
C GLU A 657 27.83 9.00 11.26
N ARG A 658 26.94 8.14 11.79
CA ARG A 658 25.93 7.48 10.98
C ARG A 658 24.82 8.42 10.52
N ILE A 659 24.34 9.30 11.40
CA ILE A 659 23.34 10.31 11.03
C ILE A 659 23.91 11.27 9.98
N ASP A 660 25.12 11.77 10.18
CA ASP A 660 25.81 12.63 9.20
C ASP A 660 25.97 11.90 7.85
N PHE A 661 26.31 10.61 7.86
CA PHE A 661 26.40 9.79 6.65
C PHE A 661 25.03 9.65 5.96
N ILE A 662 23.97 9.38 6.71
CA ILE A 662 22.61 9.27 6.19
C ILE A 662 22.17 10.62 5.62
N GLU A 663 22.33 11.74 6.32
CA GLU A 663 21.94 13.07 5.82
C GLU A 663 22.69 13.45 4.54
N LYS A 664 23.96 13.05 4.39
CA LYS A 664 24.76 13.32 3.18
C LYS A 664 24.40 12.41 1.99
N ASN A 665 24.08 11.15 2.25
CA ASN A 665 23.91 10.13 1.21
C ASN A 665 22.46 9.74 0.95
N THR A 666 21.51 10.20 1.77
CA THR A 666 20.09 10.07 1.45
C THR A 666 19.86 10.90 0.19
N PRO A 667 19.57 10.28 -0.96
CA PRO A 667 19.15 11.04 -2.12
C PRO A 667 17.96 11.86 -1.65
N LYS A 668 17.93 13.18 -1.91
CA LYS A 668 16.66 13.93 -1.79
C LYS A 668 15.66 13.09 -2.56
N THR A 669 14.78 12.37 -1.85
CA THR A 669 13.92 11.38 -2.46
C THR A 669 13.25 12.11 -3.58
N LEU A 670 13.58 11.75 -4.82
CA LEU A 670 12.97 12.34 -5.98
C LEU A 670 11.50 12.08 -5.72
N VAL A 671 10.76 13.16 -5.42
CA VAL A 671 9.34 13.23 -5.74
C VAL A 671 9.29 12.56 -7.10
N ALA A 672 8.42 11.57 -7.28
CA ALA A 672 7.95 11.30 -8.62
C ALA A 672 7.38 12.64 -9.06
N THR A 673 8.22 13.51 -9.64
CA THR A 673 7.85 14.79 -10.19
C THR A 673 6.74 14.38 -11.11
N LYS A 674 5.49 14.70 -10.73
CA LYS A 674 4.33 14.38 -11.54
C LYS A 674 4.78 14.70 -12.96
N PRO A 675 4.80 13.72 -13.88
CA PRO A 675 5.30 13.96 -15.22
C PRO A 675 4.64 15.26 -15.67
N LYS A 676 5.45 16.25 -16.08
CA LYS A 676 4.93 17.57 -16.41
C LYS A 676 4.03 17.36 -17.61
N ILE A 677 2.72 17.24 -17.37
CA ILE A 677 1.72 17.03 -18.41
C ILE A 677 1.80 18.26 -19.29
N LEU A 678 2.19 18.06 -20.53
CA LEU A 678 2.24 19.14 -21.51
C LEU A 678 0.80 19.59 -21.79
N PRO A 679 0.56 20.89 -22.01
CA PRO A 679 -0.76 21.36 -22.42
C PRO A 679 -1.18 20.65 -23.73
N LYS A 680 -2.37 20.07 -23.72
CA LYS A 680 -3.04 19.45 -24.88
C LYS A 680 -4.42 20.07 -25.07
N LEU A 681 -5.05 19.84 -26.23
CA LEU A 681 -6.48 20.09 -26.35
C LEU A 681 -7.25 19.18 -25.37
N ALA A 682 -8.41 19.65 -24.90
CA ALA A 682 -9.20 18.88 -23.93
C ALA A 682 -9.58 17.48 -24.44
N SER A 683 -9.84 17.36 -25.74
CA SER A 683 -10.19 16.13 -26.45
C SER A 683 -9.04 15.14 -26.64
N GLU A 684 -7.79 15.59 -26.53
CA GLU A 684 -6.59 14.75 -26.73
C GLU A 684 -6.11 14.03 -25.46
N TYR A 685 -6.77 14.29 -24.33
CA TYR A 685 -6.43 13.64 -23.07
C TYR A 685 -6.81 12.16 -23.09
N LYS A 686 -5.86 11.30 -22.68
CA LYS A 686 -6.09 9.87 -22.54
C LYS A 686 -6.63 9.56 -21.16
N VAL A 687 -7.88 9.13 -21.07
CA VAL A 687 -8.56 8.93 -19.78
C VAL A 687 -8.88 7.46 -19.59
N ALA A 688 -8.24 6.83 -18.61
CA ALA A 688 -8.69 5.52 -18.13
C ALA A 688 -10.03 5.70 -17.44
N PHE A 689 -11.08 5.06 -17.96
CA PHE A 689 -12.45 5.42 -17.62
C PHE A 689 -13.26 4.22 -17.12
N ILE A 690 -13.84 4.37 -15.92
CA ILE A 690 -14.85 3.48 -15.37
C ILE A 690 -16.14 4.28 -15.23
N ALA A 691 -17.13 3.95 -16.05
CA ALA A 691 -18.45 4.55 -16.02
C ALA A 691 -19.51 3.54 -16.44
N ASP A 692 -20.76 3.76 -16.02
CA ASP A 692 -21.91 3.04 -16.56
C ASP A 692 -22.23 3.52 -17.98
N GLU A 693 -22.90 2.68 -18.78
CA GLU A 693 -23.23 2.92 -20.20
C GLU A 693 -23.74 4.34 -20.53
N PHE A 694 -24.65 4.89 -19.71
CA PHE A 694 -25.21 6.22 -19.93
C PHE A 694 -24.17 7.33 -19.77
N SER A 695 -23.35 7.25 -18.73
CA SER A 695 -22.27 8.22 -18.48
C SER A 695 -21.12 8.03 -19.46
N TYR A 696 -20.86 6.81 -19.94
CA TYR A 696 -19.95 6.58 -21.06
C TYR A 696 -20.41 7.30 -22.32
N ASN A 697 -21.66 7.10 -22.75
CA ASN A 697 -22.21 7.76 -23.94
C ASN A 697 -22.27 9.29 -23.81
N SER A 698 -22.26 9.81 -22.58
CA SER A 698 -22.20 11.23 -22.30
C SER A 698 -20.81 11.83 -22.51
N PHE A 699 -19.75 11.10 -22.16
CA PHE A 699 -18.36 11.60 -22.14
C PHE A 699 -17.48 11.07 -23.29
N LYS A 700 -17.92 10.04 -24.03
CA LYS A 700 -17.09 9.31 -25.01
C LYS A 700 -16.46 10.19 -26.10
N ASP A 701 -17.05 11.34 -26.38
CA ASP A 701 -16.61 12.27 -27.43
C ASP A 701 -15.75 13.41 -26.88
N GLU A 702 -15.55 13.48 -25.55
CA GLU A 702 -14.89 14.60 -24.87
C GLU A 702 -13.39 14.38 -24.65
N PHE A 703 -12.93 13.14 -24.74
CA PHE A 703 -11.54 12.73 -24.53
C PHE A 703 -11.27 11.32 -25.10
N GLU A 704 -9.99 10.91 -25.24
CA GLU A 704 -9.61 9.56 -25.66
C GLU A 704 -9.89 8.56 -24.51
N ALA A 705 -11.10 8.00 -24.46
CA ALA A 705 -11.55 7.10 -23.42
C ALA A 705 -10.92 5.70 -23.54
N ILE A 706 -10.15 5.30 -22.53
CA ILE A 706 -9.58 3.96 -22.38
C ILE A 706 -10.47 3.18 -21.40
N ILE A 707 -11.37 2.36 -21.95
CA ILE A 707 -12.32 1.58 -21.14
C ILE A 707 -11.59 0.39 -20.50
N ILE A 708 -11.54 0.40 -19.16
CA ILE A 708 -10.84 -0.62 -18.38
C ILE A 708 -11.81 -1.54 -17.64
N GLU A 709 -11.40 -2.78 -17.51
CA GLU A 709 -12.10 -3.83 -16.79
C GLU A 709 -11.19 -4.52 -15.77
N PRO A 710 -11.76 -5.24 -14.79
CA PRO A 710 -10.98 -5.80 -13.69
C PRO A 710 -9.84 -6.75 -14.11
N ASP A 711 -9.96 -7.41 -15.27
CA ASP A 711 -9.03 -8.40 -15.80
C ASP A 711 -8.03 -7.85 -16.82
N ASN A 712 -8.30 -6.68 -17.43
CA ASN A 712 -7.49 -6.12 -18.51
C ASN A 712 -6.80 -4.78 -18.17
N TRP A 713 -7.15 -4.13 -17.05
CA TRP A 713 -6.69 -2.77 -16.75
C TRP A 713 -5.16 -2.64 -16.76
N GLU A 714 -4.42 -3.61 -16.23
CA GLU A 714 -2.95 -3.50 -16.12
C GLU A 714 -2.29 -3.49 -17.51
N LYS A 715 -2.83 -4.26 -18.46
CA LYS A 715 -2.36 -4.25 -19.85
C LYS A 715 -2.64 -2.89 -20.49
N LEU A 716 -3.87 -2.39 -20.37
CA LEU A 716 -4.29 -1.14 -20.99
C LEU A 716 -3.53 0.07 -20.42
N PHE A 717 -3.25 0.10 -19.12
CA PHE A 717 -2.43 1.15 -18.51
C PHE A 717 -1.00 1.16 -19.07
N LYS A 718 -0.40 -0.02 -19.32
CA LYS A 718 0.95 -0.12 -19.91
C LYS A 718 0.97 0.28 -21.39
N GLU A 719 -0.06 -0.10 -22.13
CA GLU A 719 -0.18 0.11 -23.58
C GLU A 719 -0.51 1.57 -23.90
N HIS A 720 -1.56 2.11 -23.29
CA HIS A 720 -2.08 3.44 -23.64
C HIS A 720 -1.51 4.58 -22.80
N LYS A 721 -0.93 4.28 -21.62
CA LYS A 721 -0.34 5.27 -20.70
C LYS A 721 -1.29 6.44 -20.41
N PRO A 722 -2.41 6.20 -19.70
CA PRO A 722 -3.43 7.22 -19.47
C PRO A 722 -2.85 8.44 -18.74
N ASP A 723 -3.31 9.62 -19.15
CA ASP A 723 -2.98 10.90 -18.51
C ASP A 723 -3.79 11.10 -17.22
N ILE A 724 -5.03 10.59 -17.18
CA ILE A 724 -5.98 10.74 -16.07
C ILE A 724 -6.69 9.40 -15.82
N PHE A 725 -6.99 9.08 -14.56
CA PHE A 725 -7.91 8.00 -14.21
C PHE A 725 -9.21 8.60 -13.68
N PHE A 726 -10.32 8.37 -14.38
CA PHE A 726 -11.66 8.84 -14.02
C PHE A 726 -12.55 7.65 -13.67
N CYS A 727 -13.08 7.64 -12.44
CA CYS A 727 -14.00 6.62 -11.97
C CYS A 727 -15.32 7.25 -11.52
N GLU A 728 -16.42 6.83 -12.10
CA GLU A 728 -17.76 7.12 -11.61
C GLU A 728 -18.10 6.22 -10.40
N SER A 729 -19.09 6.61 -9.59
CA SER A 729 -19.85 5.70 -8.73
C SER A 729 -20.66 4.71 -9.57
N ALA A 730 -19.97 3.83 -10.29
CA ALA A 730 -20.52 2.91 -11.27
C ALA A 730 -21.12 1.66 -10.61
N TRP A 731 -22.25 1.20 -11.16
CA TRP A 731 -22.93 -0.01 -10.72
C TRP A 731 -22.53 -1.25 -11.52
N SER A 732 -22.21 -1.07 -12.80
CA SER A 732 -21.99 -2.15 -13.77
C SER A 732 -20.70 -1.96 -14.56
N GLY A 733 -20.41 -0.73 -14.99
CA GLY A 733 -19.47 -0.45 -16.08
C GLY A 733 -20.18 -0.28 -17.43
N VAL A 734 -19.41 -0.07 -18.50
CA VAL A 734 -19.95 0.25 -19.85
C VAL A 734 -20.87 -0.88 -20.37
N ASP A 735 -20.51 -2.13 -20.11
CA ASP A 735 -21.34 -3.30 -20.42
C ASP A 735 -22.38 -3.55 -19.31
N SER A 736 -23.57 -2.96 -19.48
CA SER A 736 -24.70 -3.05 -18.54
C SER A 736 -25.29 -4.46 -18.41
N LYS A 737 -24.99 -5.37 -19.34
CA LYS A 737 -25.44 -6.77 -19.34
C LYS A 737 -24.50 -7.66 -18.54
N ARG A 738 -23.19 -7.60 -18.80
CA ARG A 738 -22.18 -8.42 -18.08
C ARG A 738 -21.81 -7.84 -16.72
N ARG A 739 -21.92 -6.51 -16.55
CA ARG A 739 -21.67 -5.78 -15.30
C ARG A 739 -20.31 -6.07 -14.66
N PRO A 740 -19.19 -5.89 -15.39
CA PRO A 740 -17.85 -6.26 -14.92
C PRO A 740 -17.48 -5.63 -13.56
N TRP A 741 -17.93 -4.41 -13.29
CA TRP A 741 -17.61 -3.64 -12.08
C TRP A 741 -18.61 -3.81 -10.93
N GLN A 742 -19.65 -4.64 -11.10
CA GLN A 742 -20.66 -4.87 -10.07
C GLN A 742 -20.02 -5.31 -8.74
N GLY A 743 -20.36 -4.58 -7.68
CA GLY A 743 -19.87 -4.82 -6.33
C GLY A 743 -18.35 -4.69 -6.18
N LYS A 744 -17.67 -3.91 -7.03
CA LYS A 744 -16.20 -3.69 -6.96
C LYS A 744 -15.81 -2.22 -6.78
N ILE A 745 -16.77 -1.31 -6.84
CA ILE A 745 -16.54 0.15 -6.70
C ILE A 745 -16.89 0.65 -5.30
N TYR A 746 -18.00 0.23 -4.69
CA TYR A 746 -18.41 0.61 -3.33
C TYR A 746 -18.11 -0.50 -2.31
N THR A 747 -18.15 -0.18 -1.02
CA THR A 747 -18.15 -1.16 0.07
C THR A 747 -19.52 -1.22 0.74
N SER A 748 -19.77 -2.25 1.55
CA SER A 748 -21.07 -2.46 2.21
C SER A 748 -20.89 -2.85 3.66
N ILE A 749 -21.73 -2.30 4.55
CA ILE A 749 -21.85 -2.80 5.94
C ILE A 749 -22.21 -4.29 6.01
N ASN A 750 -22.80 -4.86 4.95
CA ASN A 750 -23.16 -6.26 4.88
C ASN A 750 -21.98 -7.18 4.54
N TRP A 751 -20.82 -6.63 4.15
CA TRP A 751 -19.65 -7.41 3.76
C TRP A 751 -18.57 -7.38 4.84
N LYS A 752 -18.13 -8.57 5.26
CA LYS A 752 -17.06 -8.73 6.27
C LYS A 752 -15.64 -8.56 5.70
N ARG A 753 -15.49 -8.55 4.38
CA ARG A 753 -14.20 -8.52 3.68
C ARG A 753 -14.21 -7.43 2.62
N GLU A 754 -13.05 -6.83 2.38
CA GLU A 754 -12.86 -5.80 1.35
C GLU A 754 -13.03 -6.41 -0.05
N ASN A 755 -13.93 -5.81 -0.83
CA ASN A 755 -14.34 -6.26 -2.17
C ASN A 755 -13.74 -5.40 -3.30
N ARG A 756 -13.17 -4.23 -2.99
CA ARG A 756 -12.62 -3.25 -3.95
C ARG A 756 -11.14 -3.44 -4.25
N THR A 757 -10.59 -4.64 -4.00
CA THR A 757 -9.15 -4.92 -4.12
C THR A 757 -8.57 -4.51 -5.48
N ILE A 758 -9.31 -4.75 -6.57
CA ILE A 758 -8.86 -4.41 -7.93
C ILE A 758 -8.81 -2.90 -8.14
N LEU A 759 -9.82 -2.16 -7.65
CA LEU A 759 -9.82 -0.69 -7.69
C LEU A 759 -8.63 -0.11 -6.91
N PHE A 760 -8.32 -0.67 -5.73
CA PHE A 760 -7.14 -0.26 -4.97
C PHE A 760 -5.83 -0.55 -5.70
N ASN A 761 -5.74 -1.63 -6.47
CA ASN A 761 -4.57 -1.89 -7.31
C ASN A 761 -4.39 -0.83 -8.40
N ILE A 762 -5.48 -0.38 -9.02
CA ILE A 762 -5.46 0.71 -10.01
C ILE A 762 -5.01 2.02 -9.34
N LEU A 763 -5.61 2.41 -8.22
CA LEU A 763 -5.24 3.62 -7.48
C LEU A 763 -3.77 3.60 -7.05
N ASN A 764 -3.27 2.45 -6.60
CA ASN A 764 -1.86 2.26 -6.26
C ASN A 764 -0.96 2.45 -7.50
N TYR A 765 -1.37 1.96 -8.67
CA TYR A 765 -0.65 2.18 -9.92
C TYR A 765 -0.62 3.66 -10.29
N CYS A 766 -1.75 4.35 -10.23
CA CYS A 766 -1.84 5.79 -10.53
C CYS A 766 -0.92 6.60 -9.62
N ARG A 767 -0.98 6.36 -8.30
CA ARG A 767 -0.11 7.02 -7.31
C ARG A 767 1.38 6.78 -7.59
N LYS A 768 1.75 5.56 -8.01
CA LYS A 768 3.14 5.23 -8.36
C LYS A 768 3.64 5.98 -9.61
N ASN A 769 2.76 6.20 -10.59
CA ASN A 769 3.13 6.80 -11.89
C ASN A 769 2.78 8.28 -12.00
N GLY A 770 2.27 8.91 -10.92
CA GLY A 770 1.89 10.32 -10.91
C GLY A 770 0.66 10.65 -11.75
N ILE A 771 -0.23 9.67 -11.99
CA ILE A 771 -1.48 9.86 -12.74
C ILE A 771 -2.55 10.40 -11.78
N PRO A 772 -3.14 11.58 -12.02
CA PRO A 772 -4.23 12.12 -11.21
C PRO A 772 -5.47 11.22 -11.26
N THR A 773 -6.12 11.07 -10.10
CA THR A 773 -7.31 10.23 -9.94
C THR A 773 -8.55 11.07 -9.61
N VAL A 774 -9.63 10.83 -10.34
CA VAL A 774 -10.91 11.55 -10.23
C VAL A 774 -12.02 10.56 -9.89
N PHE A 775 -12.80 10.85 -8.85
CA PHE A 775 -14.02 10.12 -8.52
C PHE A 775 -15.26 11.00 -8.70
N TRP A 776 -16.24 10.58 -9.51
CA TRP A 776 -17.51 11.29 -9.67
C TRP A 776 -18.66 10.49 -9.05
N ASN A 777 -19.20 10.98 -7.93
CA ASN A 777 -20.36 10.39 -7.29
C ASN A 777 -21.65 10.98 -7.90
N LYS A 778 -22.24 10.24 -8.84
CA LYS A 778 -23.28 10.73 -9.78
C LYS A 778 -24.71 10.76 -9.23
N GLU A 779 -24.97 10.14 -8.08
CA GLU A 779 -26.32 10.09 -7.48
C GLU A 779 -26.34 10.71 -6.08
N ASP A 780 -25.34 11.54 -5.73
CA ASP A 780 -25.45 12.36 -4.53
C ASP A 780 -26.62 13.34 -4.67
N PRO A 781 -27.41 13.59 -3.60
CA PRO A 781 -27.16 13.23 -2.20
C PRO A 781 -27.64 11.83 -1.78
N THR A 782 -28.31 11.08 -2.65
CA THR A 782 -28.83 9.74 -2.33
C THR A 782 -27.71 8.77 -1.97
N HIS A 783 -26.62 8.74 -2.74
CA HIS A 783 -25.43 7.94 -2.39
C HIS A 783 -24.72 8.44 -1.14
N PHE A 784 -24.82 9.74 -0.81
CA PHE A 784 -24.07 10.32 0.30
C PHE A 784 -24.43 9.70 1.66
N THR A 785 -25.70 9.32 1.84
CA THR A 785 -26.20 8.74 3.09
C THR A 785 -26.29 7.21 3.05
N ASP A 786 -26.17 6.58 1.89
CA ASP A 786 -26.19 5.13 1.74
C ASP A 786 -24.92 4.49 2.34
N ARG A 787 -25.09 3.58 3.28
CA ARG A 787 -24.01 2.78 3.90
C ARG A 787 -24.08 1.30 3.51
N VAL A 788 -25.17 0.89 2.87
CA VAL A 788 -25.27 -0.43 2.23
C VAL A 788 -24.46 -0.42 0.95
N HIS A 789 -24.45 0.69 0.22
CA HIS A 789 -23.60 0.93 -0.96
C HIS A 789 -22.72 2.16 -0.71
N ASP A 790 -21.77 2.02 0.19
CA ASP A 790 -20.92 3.12 0.67
C ASP A 790 -19.88 3.51 -0.39
N PHE A 791 -20.27 4.44 -1.27
CA PHE A 791 -19.40 5.09 -2.23
C PHE A 791 -18.53 6.19 -1.59
N ILE A 792 -18.90 6.70 -0.41
CA ILE A 792 -18.10 7.70 0.32
C ILE A 792 -16.77 7.10 0.77
N ALA A 793 -16.80 5.86 1.27
CA ALA A 793 -15.60 5.11 1.60
C ALA A 793 -14.68 4.88 0.39
N THR A 794 -15.18 5.00 -0.84
CA THR A 794 -14.37 4.93 -2.07
C THR A 794 -13.88 6.30 -2.48
N ALA A 795 -14.74 7.31 -2.46
CA ALA A 795 -14.41 8.69 -2.83
C ALA A 795 -13.19 9.23 -2.06
N LYS A 796 -13.06 8.87 -0.78
CA LYS A 796 -11.93 9.28 0.09
C LYS A 796 -10.56 8.80 -0.37
N GLU A 797 -10.50 7.82 -1.27
CA GLU A 797 -9.26 7.20 -1.73
C GLU A 797 -8.72 7.84 -3.03
N PHE A 798 -9.45 8.79 -3.61
CA PHE A 798 -9.11 9.52 -4.83
C PHE A 798 -8.55 10.92 -4.53
N ASP A 799 -7.76 11.47 -5.47
CA ASP A 799 -7.14 12.78 -5.33
C ASP A 799 -8.17 13.93 -5.43
N PHE A 800 -9.18 13.74 -6.26
CA PHE A 800 -10.25 14.69 -6.55
C PHE A 800 -11.61 13.99 -6.54
N VAL A 801 -12.59 14.59 -5.87
CA VAL A 801 -13.97 14.12 -5.81
C VAL A 801 -14.87 15.13 -6.48
N PHE A 802 -15.77 14.65 -7.33
CA PHE A 802 -16.87 15.42 -7.89
C PHE A 802 -18.18 14.82 -7.43
N THR A 803 -19.17 15.67 -7.19
CA THR A 803 -20.50 15.26 -6.74
C THR A 803 -21.56 16.01 -7.53
N THR A 804 -22.68 15.37 -7.86
CA THR A 804 -23.80 16.02 -8.54
C THR A 804 -24.55 17.03 -7.67
N ALA A 805 -24.42 16.91 -6.34
CA ALA A 805 -25.06 17.79 -5.36
C ALA A 805 -24.06 18.76 -4.73
N GLU A 806 -24.17 20.05 -5.07
CA GLU A 806 -23.28 21.11 -4.57
C GLU A 806 -23.22 21.14 -3.04
N GLU A 807 -24.36 20.98 -2.37
CA GLU A 807 -24.47 20.92 -0.91
C GLU A 807 -23.70 19.75 -0.26
N CYS A 808 -23.42 18.68 -1.00
CA CYS A 808 -22.61 17.58 -0.50
C CYS A 808 -21.12 17.97 -0.39
N CYS A 809 -20.64 18.96 -1.14
CA CYS A 809 -19.23 19.38 -1.11
C CYS A 809 -18.76 19.75 0.31
N ASP A 810 -19.55 20.56 1.02
CA ASP A 810 -19.22 20.95 2.39
C ASP A 810 -19.33 19.78 3.37
N SER A 811 -20.24 18.84 3.10
CA SER A 811 -20.37 17.62 3.88
C SER A 811 -19.17 16.68 3.69
N TYR A 812 -18.64 16.53 2.47
CA TYR A 812 -17.39 15.80 2.20
C TYR A 812 -16.20 16.42 2.94
N ARG A 813 -16.08 17.76 2.93
CA ARG A 813 -14.99 18.48 3.62
C ARG A 813 -15.08 18.33 5.13
N SER A 814 -16.24 18.62 5.71
CA SER A 814 -16.44 18.69 7.15
C SER A 814 -16.52 17.31 7.82
N GLN A 815 -17.21 16.34 7.22
CA GLN A 815 -17.46 15.03 7.84
C GLN A 815 -16.38 14.00 7.49
N TYR A 816 -15.74 14.12 6.33
CA TYR A 816 -14.82 13.11 5.81
C TYR A 816 -13.41 13.60 5.50
N GLY A 817 -13.13 14.90 5.67
CA GLY A 817 -11.81 15.50 5.49
C GLY A 817 -11.32 15.53 4.04
N VAL A 818 -12.21 15.35 3.06
CA VAL A 818 -11.87 15.40 1.64
C VAL A 818 -11.62 16.84 1.24
N LYS A 819 -10.38 17.19 0.90
CA LYS A 819 -9.98 18.58 0.60
C LYS A 819 -10.46 19.04 -0.78
N ASN A 820 -10.23 18.22 -1.80
CA ASN A 820 -10.50 18.55 -3.19
C ASN A 820 -11.85 17.94 -3.62
N VAL A 821 -12.93 18.65 -3.30
CA VAL A 821 -14.29 18.25 -3.70
C VAL A 821 -15.01 19.39 -4.39
N TYR A 822 -15.69 19.10 -5.49
CA TYR A 822 -16.37 20.09 -6.34
C TYR A 822 -17.72 19.57 -6.85
N ALA A 823 -18.62 20.49 -7.20
CA ALA A 823 -19.87 20.14 -7.87
C ALA A 823 -19.57 19.80 -9.35
N LEU A 824 -20.20 18.74 -9.86
CA LEU A 824 -20.24 18.41 -11.28
C LEU A 824 -21.65 17.95 -11.64
N PRO A 825 -22.54 18.89 -11.99
CA PRO A 825 -23.91 18.58 -12.39
C PRO A 825 -23.94 17.81 -13.71
N PHE A 826 -25.05 17.12 -13.99
CA PHE A 826 -25.28 16.56 -15.32
C PHE A 826 -25.30 17.63 -16.43
N ALA A 827 -25.24 17.17 -17.67
CA ALA A 827 -25.14 17.97 -18.88
C ALA A 827 -25.76 17.20 -20.07
N THR A 828 -25.75 17.81 -21.26
CA THR A 828 -26.11 17.17 -22.54
C THR A 828 -24.88 16.81 -23.37
N ASN A 829 -24.97 15.76 -24.18
CA ASN A 829 -24.05 15.50 -25.29
C ASN A 829 -24.75 15.93 -26.60
N PRO A 830 -24.39 17.08 -27.20
CA PRO A 830 -25.07 17.60 -28.40
C PRO A 830 -25.00 16.66 -29.61
N LYS A 831 -23.94 15.88 -29.75
CA LYS A 831 -23.80 14.90 -30.85
C LYS A 831 -24.89 13.84 -30.80
N LEU A 832 -25.36 13.51 -29.60
CA LEU A 832 -26.44 12.54 -29.40
C LEU A 832 -27.82 13.23 -29.34
N PHE A 833 -27.94 14.30 -28.55
CA PHE A 833 -29.19 15.03 -28.35
C PHE A 833 -29.11 16.41 -29.00
N ASN A 834 -29.80 16.60 -30.13
CA ASN A 834 -29.77 17.82 -30.92
C ASN A 834 -31.16 18.12 -31.51
N PRO A 835 -31.41 19.35 -31.99
CA PRO A 835 -32.71 19.76 -32.51
C PRO A 835 -33.06 19.22 -33.90
N ASN A 836 -32.16 18.50 -34.58
CA ASN A 836 -32.29 18.10 -35.98
C ASN A 836 -33.64 17.40 -36.26
N GLU A 837 -34.51 18.01 -37.06
CA GLU A 837 -35.86 17.49 -37.33
C GLU A 837 -35.87 16.64 -38.60
N GLN A 838 -35.99 15.31 -38.45
CA GLN A 838 -36.17 14.39 -39.58
C GLN A 838 -37.65 14.19 -39.95
N SER A 839 -38.55 14.47 -39.01
CA SER A 839 -40.00 14.33 -39.15
C SER A 839 -40.68 15.47 -38.41
N LYS A 840 -41.87 15.87 -38.85
CA LYS A 840 -42.67 16.91 -38.18
C LYS A 840 -42.98 16.47 -36.75
N ARG A 841 -42.77 17.37 -35.79
CA ARG A 841 -43.15 17.15 -34.39
C ARG A 841 -44.66 17.09 -34.23
N GLU A 842 -45.10 16.23 -33.32
CA GLU A 842 -46.49 16.13 -32.91
C GLU A 842 -46.73 16.95 -31.64
N ASP A 843 -47.94 17.45 -31.47
CA ASP A 843 -48.35 18.22 -30.30
C ASP A 843 -48.69 17.28 -29.13
N LYS A 844 -47.69 16.50 -28.69
CA LYS A 844 -47.79 15.47 -27.66
C LYS A 844 -46.72 15.60 -26.59
N VAL A 845 -46.98 14.99 -25.44
CA VAL A 845 -46.07 14.89 -24.31
C VAL A 845 -45.38 13.53 -24.31
N VAL A 846 -44.05 13.53 -24.39
CA VAL A 846 -43.25 12.31 -24.28
C VAL A 846 -42.60 12.19 -22.90
N PHE A 847 -42.67 11.01 -22.30
CA PHE A 847 -42.02 10.70 -21.03
C PHE A 847 -41.20 9.42 -21.16
N ALA A 848 -39.93 9.46 -20.73
CA ALA A 848 -39.09 8.27 -20.70
C ALA A 848 -38.68 7.94 -19.26
N GLY A 849 -39.49 7.14 -18.57
CA GLY A 849 -39.27 6.81 -17.17
C GLY A 849 -40.23 5.73 -16.68
N SER A 850 -39.97 5.25 -15.46
CA SER A 850 -40.69 4.13 -14.86
C SER A 850 -41.46 4.56 -13.61
N TRP A 851 -42.45 3.76 -13.24
CA TRP A 851 -43.17 3.88 -11.97
C TRP A 851 -42.35 3.32 -10.81
N TYR A 852 -42.50 3.91 -9.63
CA TYR A 852 -41.79 3.49 -8.42
C TYR A 852 -42.69 3.62 -7.20
N GLU A 853 -43.37 2.53 -6.82
CA GLU A 853 -44.33 2.50 -5.71
C GLU A 853 -43.68 2.83 -4.34
N ASN A 854 -42.38 2.56 -4.21
CA ASN A 854 -41.61 2.88 -3.01
C ASN A 854 -41.35 4.40 -2.81
N HIS A 855 -41.59 5.23 -3.83
CA HIS A 855 -41.46 6.69 -3.76
C HIS A 855 -42.85 7.38 -3.78
N LYS A 856 -43.63 7.18 -2.71
CA LYS A 856 -45.04 7.62 -2.61
C LYS A 856 -45.27 9.09 -2.98
N GLU A 857 -44.44 10.01 -2.47
CA GLU A 857 -44.59 11.44 -2.77
C GLU A 857 -44.39 11.73 -4.25
N ARG A 858 -43.33 11.17 -4.86
CA ARG A 858 -43.08 11.29 -6.29
C ARG A 858 -44.21 10.69 -7.11
N SER A 859 -44.72 9.53 -6.73
CA SER A 859 -45.81 8.85 -7.44
C SER A 859 -47.11 9.65 -7.38
N LEU A 860 -47.44 10.26 -6.23
CA LEU A 860 -48.59 11.15 -6.11
C LEU A 860 -48.48 12.40 -7.01
N VAL A 861 -47.32 13.06 -7.02
CA VAL A 861 -47.09 14.21 -7.90
C VAL A 861 -47.11 13.80 -9.38
N THR A 862 -46.56 12.62 -9.70
CA THR A 862 -46.61 12.06 -11.05
C THR A 862 -48.06 11.85 -11.49
N GLU A 863 -48.89 11.25 -10.65
CA GLU A 863 -50.31 11.03 -10.91
C GLU A 863 -51.04 12.37 -11.15
N GLN A 864 -50.80 13.37 -10.29
CA GLN A 864 -51.38 14.71 -10.43
C GLN A 864 -51.03 15.37 -11.76
N ILE A 865 -49.76 15.33 -12.16
CA ILE A 865 -49.30 15.94 -13.42
C ILE A 865 -49.89 15.20 -14.61
N LEU A 866 -49.86 13.87 -14.61
CA LEU A 866 -50.39 13.08 -15.72
C LEU A 866 -51.91 13.26 -15.88
N ASP A 867 -52.67 13.26 -14.77
CA ASP A 867 -54.11 13.52 -14.80
C ASP A 867 -54.43 14.92 -15.32
N ALA A 868 -53.63 15.93 -14.93
CA ALA A 868 -53.80 17.30 -15.41
C ALA A 868 -53.51 17.42 -16.92
N LEU A 869 -52.50 16.73 -17.44
CA LEU A 869 -52.20 16.71 -18.87
C LEU A 869 -53.34 16.06 -19.66
N LEU A 870 -53.81 14.89 -19.24
CA LEU A 870 -54.91 14.19 -19.89
C LEU A 870 -56.24 14.97 -19.82
N SER A 871 -56.51 15.63 -18.68
CA SER A 871 -57.72 16.47 -18.50
C SER A 871 -57.70 17.75 -19.36
N ASN A 872 -56.55 18.12 -19.90
CA ASN A 872 -56.38 19.24 -20.81
C ASN A 872 -56.16 18.79 -22.27
N ASP A 873 -56.55 17.56 -22.60
CA ASP A 873 -56.54 16.97 -23.94
C ASP A 873 -55.13 16.88 -24.58
N PHE A 874 -54.07 16.81 -23.78
CA PHE A 874 -52.72 16.51 -24.29
C PHE A 874 -52.57 15.01 -24.57
N ASP A 875 -52.03 14.67 -25.74
CA ASP A 875 -51.63 13.30 -26.06
C ASP A 875 -50.34 12.91 -25.30
N LEU A 876 -50.22 11.64 -24.91
CA LEU A 876 -49.21 11.17 -23.97
C LEU A 876 -48.56 9.86 -24.44
N GLU A 877 -47.24 9.82 -24.48
CA GLU A 877 -46.46 8.59 -24.68
C GLU A 877 -45.46 8.37 -23.54
N ILE A 878 -45.53 7.21 -22.89
CA ILE A 878 -44.65 6.85 -21.78
C ILE A 878 -43.79 5.64 -22.17
N TYR A 879 -42.49 5.85 -22.30
CA TYR A 879 -41.50 4.80 -22.58
C TYR A 879 -40.96 4.24 -21.26
N ASP A 880 -41.39 3.03 -20.91
CA ASP A 880 -41.09 2.39 -19.62
C ASP A 880 -40.00 1.32 -19.74
N ARG A 881 -38.93 1.45 -18.94
CA ARG A 881 -37.84 0.46 -18.85
C ARG A 881 -38.30 -0.89 -18.30
N TYR A 882 -39.37 -0.90 -17.51
CA TYR A 882 -39.96 -2.12 -16.95
C TYR A 882 -41.27 -2.52 -17.63
N TYR A 883 -41.43 -2.15 -18.90
CA TYR A 883 -42.63 -2.48 -19.68
C TYR A 883 -42.95 -3.98 -19.61
N GLY A 884 -44.18 -4.31 -19.21
CA GLY A 884 -44.64 -5.69 -19.06
C GLY A 884 -44.10 -6.45 -17.84
N THR A 885 -43.46 -5.76 -16.88
CA THR A 885 -42.95 -6.38 -15.64
C THR A 885 -44.07 -6.96 -14.77
N THR A 886 -43.75 -8.04 -14.05
CA THR A 886 -44.61 -8.60 -12.99
C THR A 886 -44.29 -8.04 -11.60
N ASP A 887 -43.23 -7.23 -11.46
CA ASP A 887 -42.84 -6.61 -10.19
C ASP A 887 -43.82 -5.50 -9.80
N GLN A 888 -44.50 -5.69 -8.67
CA GLN A 888 -45.48 -4.73 -8.15
C GLN A 888 -44.90 -3.35 -7.86
N LEU A 889 -43.60 -3.23 -7.58
CA LEU A 889 -42.95 -1.93 -7.30
C LEU A 889 -42.88 -1.02 -8.54
N HIS A 890 -42.97 -1.60 -9.73
CA HIS A 890 -42.82 -0.91 -11.00
C HIS A 890 -44.09 -0.95 -11.87
N GLN A 891 -45.22 -1.40 -11.32
CA GLN A 891 -46.48 -1.44 -12.04
C GLN A 891 -47.17 -0.08 -12.07
N TRP A 892 -47.49 0.39 -13.27
CA TRP A 892 -48.25 1.61 -13.49
C TRP A 892 -49.75 1.44 -13.14
N PRO A 893 -50.41 2.49 -12.63
CA PRO A 893 -51.87 2.54 -12.49
C PRO A 893 -52.60 2.20 -13.80
N ASN A 894 -53.73 1.48 -13.70
CA ASN A 894 -54.45 0.96 -14.87
C ASN A 894 -54.85 2.06 -15.88
N LYS A 895 -55.16 3.26 -15.41
CA LYS A 895 -55.54 4.42 -16.25
C LYS A 895 -54.43 4.91 -17.19
N TYR A 896 -53.16 4.56 -16.94
CA TYR A 896 -52.05 4.98 -17.80
C TYR A 896 -51.55 3.90 -18.76
N LYS A 897 -52.07 2.67 -18.66
CA LYS A 897 -51.53 1.51 -19.40
C LYS A 897 -51.61 1.65 -20.91
N GLU A 898 -52.61 2.36 -21.42
CA GLU A 898 -52.78 2.58 -22.86
C GLU A 898 -51.71 3.50 -23.48
N PHE A 899 -51.08 4.35 -22.67
CA PHE A 899 -50.03 5.28 -23.08
C PHE A 899 -48.63 4.67 -23.00
N LEU A 900 -48.49 3.46 -22.42
CA LEU A 900 -47.20 2.81 -22.22
C LEU A 900 -46.65 2.25 -23.54
N LYS A 901 -45.36 2.52 -23.77
CA LYS A 901 -44.53 1.98 -24.83
C LYS A 901 -43.35 1.21 -24.23
N PRO A 902 -42.81 0.19 -24.93
CA PRO A 902 -41.58 -0.47 -24.51
C PRO A 902 -40.43 0.52 -24.37
N GLY A 903 -39.62 0.36 -23.32
CA GLY A 903 -38.39 1.13 -23.13
C GLY A 903 -37.40 0.91 -24.27
N LEU A 904 -36.71 1.98 -24.66
CA LEU A 904 -35.73 1.96 -25.75
C LEU A 904 -34.29 2.09 -25.21
N PRO A 905 -33.29 1.57 -25.95
CA PRO A 905 -31.88 1.85 -25.69
C PRO A 905 -31.55 3.35 -25.71
N HIS A 906 -30.50 3.76 -25.00
CA HIS A 906 -30.15 5.18 -24.83
C HIS A 906 -29.87 5.91 -26.15
N ASP A 907 -29.24 5.25 -27.11
CA ASP A 907 -28.94 5.79 -28.44
C ASP A 907 -30.19 6.03 -29.31
N LYS A 908 -31.34 5.46 -28.93
CA LYS A 908 -32.64 5.68 -29.56
C LYS A 908 -33.51 6.74 -28.88
N MET A 909 -33.12 7.20 -27.70
CA MET A 909 -33.86 8.24 -26.98
C MET A 909 -33.93 9.60 -27.69
N PRO A 910 -32.93 10.05 -28.48
CA PRO A 910 -33.05 11.31 -29.22
C PRO A 910 -34.22 11.34 -30.22
N GLU A 911 -34.59 10.19 -30.81
CA GLU A 911 -35.75 10.09 -31.71
C GLU A 911 -37.06 10.32 -30.94
N VAL A 912 -37.18 9.77 -29.72
CA VAL A 912 -38.33 9.96 -28.84
C VAL A 912 -38.43 11.41 -28.37
N TYR A 913 -37.33 11.99 -27.89
CA TYR A 913 -37.34 13.35 -27.38
C TYR A 913 -37.69 14.38 -28.46
N ARG A 914 -37.32 14.10 -29.72
CA ARG A 914 -37.70 14.95 -30.87
C ARG A 914 -39.12 14.75 -31.38
N SER A 915 -39.79 13.63 -31.05
CA SER A 915 -41.11 13.33 -31.62
C SER A 915 -42.24 14.20 -31.04
N GLY A 916 -42.10 14.62 -29.78
CA GLY A 916 -43.04 15.50 -29.09
C GLY A 916 -42.60 16.96 -29.05
N THR A 917 -43.58 17.85 -28.96
CA THR A 917 -43.37 19.27 -28.64
C THR A 917 -43.02 19.45 -27.16
N PHE A 918 -43.55 18.57 -26.30
CA PHE A 918 -43.37 18.60 -24.85
C PHE A 918 -42.68 17.34 -24.35
N GLY A 919 -41.77 17.50 -23.40
CA GLY A 919 -41.06 16.42 -22.74
C GLY A 919 -41.27 16.48 -21.25
N LEU A 920 -41.81 15.40 -20.67
CA LEU A 920 -42.04 15.32 -19.24
C LEU A 920 -40.76 14.90 -18.50
N ASN A 921 -40.50 15.57 -17.38
CA ASN A 921 -39.47 15.22 -16.42
C ASN A 921 -40.05 15.10 -15.00
N LEU A 922 -39.56 14.12 -14.25
CA LEU A 922 -40.00 13.86 -12.87
C LEU A 922 -38.79 13.63 -11.98
N ASN A 923 -38.51 14.59 -11.12
CA ASN A 923 -37.40 14.61 -10.17
C ASN A 923 -37.79 13.93 -8.86
N THR A 924 -36.97 12.99 -8.40
CA THR A 924 -37.06 12.41 -7.05
C THR A 924 -36.34 13.29 -6.01
N VAL A 925 -35.26 13.96 -6.41
CA VAL A 925 -34.50 14.90 -5.57
C VAL A 925 -34.98 16.30 -5.91
N THR A 926 -35.73 16.93 -5.00
CA THR A 926 -36.32 18.27 -5.21
C THR A 926 -35.54 19.39 -4.51
N GLU A 927 -34.85 19.07 -3.41
CA GLU A 927 -34.19 20.05 -2.55
C GLU A 927 -32.77 20.42 -2.99
N SER A 928 -32.14 19.60 -3.84
CA SER A 928 -30.78 19.87 -4.32
C SER A 928 -30.75 21.08 -5.23
N THR A 929 -29.68 21.87 -5.13
CA THR A 929 -29.48 23.04 -6.00
C THR A 929 -28.82 22.71 -7.33
N THR A 930 -28.28 21.50 -7.49
CA THR A 930 -27.59 21.07 -8.71
C THR A 930 -27.91 19.64 -9.15
N MET A 931 -28.43 18.77 -8.27
CA MET A 931 -28.84 17.41 -8.63
C MET A 931 -30.30 17.36 -9.06
N PHE A 932 -30.53 16.99 -10.33
CA PHE A 932 -31.82 16.62 -10.89
C PHE A 932 -31.60 15.73 -12.13
N ALA A 933 -32.67 15.20 -12.72
CA ALA A 933 -32.54 14.24 -13.80
C ALA A 933 -31.85 14.84 -15.04
N ARG A 934 -30.86 14.11 -15.60
CA ARG A 934 -30.17 14.50 -16.84
C ARG A 934 -31.11 14.77 -18.03
N ARG A 935 -32.29 14.14 -18.03
CA ARG A 935 -33.34 14.29 -19.04
C ARG A 935 -33.69 15.74 -19.33
N VAL A 936 -33.63 16.63 -18.33
CA VAL A 936 -33.89 18.07 -18.53
C VAL A 936 -32.96 18.65 -19.59
N PHE A 937 -31.65 18.37 -19.48
CA PHE A 937 -30.66 18.82 -20.46
C PHE A 937 -30.86 18.17 -21.83
N GLU A 938 -31.15 16.87 -21.85
CA GLU A 938 -31.34 16.08 -23.08
C GLU A 938 -32.57 16.55 -23.88
N LEU A 939 -33.68 16.86 -23.20
CA LEU A 939 -34.90 17.42 -23.81
C LEU A 939 -34.66 18.83 -24.37
N MET A 940 -34.02 19.71 -23.60
CA MET A 940 -33.69 21.06 -24.06
C MET A 940 -32.76 21.03 -25.27
N SER A 941 -31.74 20.16 -25.24
CA SER A 941 -30.80 19.97 -26.36
C SER A 941 -31.49 19.38 -27.59
N SER A 942 -32.58 18.64 -27.40
CA SER A 942 -33.46 18.15 -28.46
C SER A 942 -34.49 19.18 -28.93
N ASN A 943 -34.42 20.42 -28.44
CA ASN A 943 -35.37 21.50 -28.70
C ASN A 943 -36.81 21.13 -28.35
N THR A 944 -36.99 20.48 -27.21
CA THR A 944 -38.28 20.01 -26.69
C THR A 944 -38.61 20.75 -25.41
N LEU A 945 -39.83 21.29 -25.29
CA LEU A 945 -40.22 22.08 -24.12
C LEU A 945 -40.30 21.18 -22.90
N VAL A 946 -39.56 21.51 -21.84
CA VAL A 946 -39.53 20.70 -20.62
C VAL A 946 -40.72 21.04 -19.73
N VAL A 947 -41.53 20.03 -19.45
CA VAL A 947 -42.56 20.04 -18.41
C VAL A 947 -42.01 19.22 -17.25
N SER A 948 -41.95 19.78 -16.04
CA SER A 948 -41.36 19.10 -14.88
C SER A 948 -42.20 19.28 -13.63
N ASN A 949 -42.06 18.39 -12.64
CA ASN A 949 -42.36 18.78 -11.26
C ASN A 949 -41.29 19.75 -10.75
N TYR A 950 -41.65 20.54 -9.74
CA TYR A 950 -40.76 21.50 -9.13
C TYR A 950 -39.54 20.84 -8.50
N SER A 951 -38.36 21.38 -8.80
CA SER A 951 -37.15 21.13 -8.05
C SER A 951 -36.32 22.40 -8.01
N LYS A 952 -35.66 22.63 -6.88
CA LYS A 952 -34.85 23.82 -6.61
C LYS A 952 -33.72 23.97 -7.64
N GLY A 953 -33.09 22.87 -8.03
CA GLY A 953 -32.01 22.87 -9.02
C GLY A 953 -32.48 23.24 -10.42
N VAL A 954 -33.63 22.74 -10.87
CA VAL A 954 -34.18 23.08 -12.19
C VAL A 954 -34.62 24.54 -12.23
N GLU A 955 -35.29 25.05 -11.19
CA GLU A 955 -35.67 26.47 -11.10
C GLU A 955 -34.43 27.38 -11.06
N LYS A 956 -33.41 27.03 -10.27
CA LYS A 956 -32.15 27.80 -10.18
C LYS A 956 -31.41 27.88 -11.52
N MET A 957 -31.36 26.78 -12.29
CA MET A 957 -30.62 26.75 -13.56
C MET A 957 -31.42 27.30 -14.75
N PHE A 958 -32.73 27.06 -14.80
CA PHE A 958 -33.53 27.29 -16.01
C PHE A 958 -34.73 28.22 -15.81
N GLY A 959 -35.19 28.43 -14.57
CA GLY A 959 -36.29 29.34 -14.26
C GLY A 959 -37.51 29.16 -15.18
N ASP A 960 -37.90 30.24 -15.86
CA ASP A 960 -39.06 30.29 -16.74
C ASP A 960 -38.93 29.47 -18.03
N LEU A 961 -37.74 28.92 -18.34
CA LEU A 961 -37.54 28.03 -19.48
C LEU A 961 -38.10 26.61 -19.27
N VAL A 962 -38.61 26.33 -18.07
CA VAL A 962 -39.27 25.08 -17.70
C VAL A 962 -40.68 25.38 -17.20
N VAL A 963 -41.64 24.54 -17.58
CA VAL A 963 -43.01 24.59 -17.04
C VAL A 963 -43.12 23.65 -15.85
N PHE A 964 -43.30 24.22 -14.65
CA PHE A 964 -43.47 23.45 -13.42
C PHE A 964 -44.94 23.07 -13.21
N ALA A 965 -45.35 21.91 -13.70
CA ALA A 965 -46.77 21.50 -13.79
C ALA A 965 -47.46 21.30 -12.43
N ASP A 966 -46.71 21.08 -11.36
CA ASP A 966 -47.22 20.97 -9.98
C ASP A 966 -47.37 22.32 -9.28
N LYS A 967 -46.57 23.34 -9.65
CA LYS A 967 -46.71 24.72 -9.16
C LYS A 967 -47.72 25.52 -9.97
N GLU A 968 -47.73 25.35 -11.28
CA GLU A 968 -48.54 26.12 -12.23
C GLU A 968 -49.27 25.20 -13.24
N PRO A 969 -50.26 24.40 -12.80
CA PRO A 969 -50.89 23.37 -13.64
C PRO A 969 -51.47 23.89 -14.96
N ASP A 970 -51.99 25.12 -14.96
CA ASP A 970 -52.63 25.72 -16.14
C ASP A 970 -51.65 26.45 -17.07
N ARG A 971 -50.37 26.63 -16.67
CA ARG A 971 -49.42 27.45 -17.44
C ARG A 971 -49.19 26.89 -18.83
N LEU A 972 -49.02 25.57 -18.95
CA LEU A 972 -48.77 24.91 -20.23
C LEU A 972 -49.86 25.23 -21.27
N LYS A 973 -51.13 25.21 -20.84
CA LYS A 973 -52.30 25.50 -21.70
C LYS A 973 -52.42 26.97 -22.09
N LYS A 974 -51.88 27.88 -21.28
CA LYS A 974 -51.95 29.33 -21.52
C LYS A 974 -50.89 29.82 -22.50
N LEU A 975 -49.84 29.03 -22.74
CA LEU A 975 -48.77 29.41 -23.66
C LEU A 975 -49.25 29.34 -25.10
N THR A 976 -48.97 30.39 -25.86
CA THR A 976 -49.14 30.42 -27.32
C THR A 976 -48.01 29.65 -28.00
N SER A 977 -48.23 29.18 -29.24
CA SER A 977 -47.19 28.48 -30.02
C SER A 977 -45.91 29.29 -30.15
N LYS A 978 -46.02 30.62 -30.30
CA LYS A 978 -44.86 31.52 -30.38
C LYS A 978 -44.07 31.58 -29.06
N GLU A 979 -44.75 31.57 -27.92
CA GLU A 979 -44.08 31.55 -26.61
C GLU A 979 -43.40 30.20 -26.37
N ILE A 980 -44.04 29.10 -26.77
CA ILE A 980 -43.46 27.75 -26.71
C ILE A 980 -42.16 27.69 -27.52
N ASP A 981 -42.18 28.14 -28.78
CA ASP A 981 -41.00 28.13 -29.64
C ASP A 981 -39.87 29.00 -29.08
N ASN A 982 -40.20 30.19 -28.58
CA ASN A 982 -39.22 31.08 -27.96
C ASN A 982 -38.61 30.47 -26.68
N ILE A 983 -39.40 29.80 -25.83
CA ILE A 983 -38.87 29.11 -24.64
C ILE A 983 -37.92 27.97 -25.04
N ARG A 984 -38.33 27.16 -26.03
CA ARG A 984 -37.53 26.02 -26.52
C ARG A 984 -36.20 26.48 -27.10
N GLU A 985 -36.22 27.52 -27.93
CA GLU A 985 -35.02 28.10 -28.54
C GLU A 985 -34.08 28.69 -27.49
N GLN A 986 -34.58 29.47 -26.52
CA GLN A 986 -33.75 30.01 -25.44
C GLN A 986 -33.17 28.90 -24.56
N ALA A 987 -33.93 27.84 -24.28
CA ALA A 987 -33.45 26.69 -23.53
C ALA A 987 -32.34 25.93 -24.28
N LEU A 988 -32.52 25.74 -25.59
CA LEU A 988 -31.54 25.12 -26.48
C LEU A 988 -30.22 25.90 -26.48
N ASP A 989 -30.27 27.21 -26.73
CA ASP A 989 -29.09 28.07 -26.75
C ASP A 989 -28.35 28.06 -25.41
N LEU A 990 -29.09 28.09 -24.30
CA LEU A 990 -28.51 28.03 -22.96
C LEU A 990 -27.80 26.70 -22.69
N VAL A 991 -28.39 25.56 -23.05
CA VAL A 991 -27.76 24.26 -22.78
C VAL A 991 -26.57 24.00 -23.69
N LEU A 992 -26.63 24.38 -24.97
CA LEU A 992 -25.51 24.23 -25.91
C LEU A 992 -24.32 25.12 -25.57
N SER A 993 -24.56 26.27 -24.93
CA SER A 993 -23.49 27.21 -24.56
C SER A 993 -22.87 26.93 -23.18
N LYS A 994 -23.61 26.40 -22.21
CA LYS A 994 -23.15 26.30 -20.80
C LYS A 994 -23.28 24.92 -20.15
N HIS A 995 -24.08 24.02 -20.72
CA HIS A 995 -24.43 22.75 -20.08
C HIS A 995 -24.15 21.53 -20.95
N THR A 996 -23.04 21.54 -21.69
CA THR A 996 -22.55 20.37 -22.43
C THR A 996 -21.51 19.58 -21.62
N TYR A 997 -21.33 18.30 -21.94
CA TYR A 997 -20.27 17.49 -21.32
C TYR A 997 -18.87 17.99 -21.68
N THR A 998 -18.70 18.67 -22.82
CA THR A 998 -17.48 19.44 -23.14
C THR A 998 -17.19 20.49 -22.07
N ASN A 999 -18.19 21.29 -21.67
CA ASN A 999 -18.01 22.26 -20.59
C ASN A 999 -17.67 21.58 -19.25
N ARG A 1000 -18.32 20.44 -18.94
CA ARG A 1000 -18.04 19.68 -17.72
C ARG A 1000 -16.63 19.11 -17.71
N TRP A 1001 -16.15 18.61 -18.84
CA TRP A 1001 -14.80 18.08 -18.95
C TRP A 1001 -13.73 19.17 -18.80
N GLN A 1002 -13.92 20.32 -19.45
CA GLN A 1002 -13.06 21.50 -19.28
C GLN A 1002 -13.04 21.99 -17.82
N GLU A 1003 -14.19 21.98 -17.14
CA GLU A 1003 -14.26 22.28 -15.72
C GLU A 1003 -13.48 21.26 -14.89
N VAL A 1004 -13.63 19.96 -15.14
CA VAL A 1004 -12.85 18.90 -14.47
C VAL A 1004 -11.36 19.15 -14.63
N LEU A 1005 -10.85 19.32 -15.85
CA LEU A 1005 -9.42 19.60 -16.13
C LEU A 1005 -8.92 20.82 -15.34
N THR A 1006 -9.71 21.89 -15.34
CA THR A 1006 -9.40 23.13 -14.62
C THR A 1006 -9.32 22.92 -13.10
N LYS A 1007 -10.30 22.22 -12.51
CA LYS A 1007 -10.34 21.97 -11.06
C LYS A 1007 -9.24 21.02 -10.59
N ILE A 1008 -8.85 20.03 -11.40
CA ILE A 1008 -7.76 19.11 -11.06
C ILE A 1008 -6.35 19.69 -11.31
N GLY A 1009 -6.27 20.88 -11.94
CA GLY A 1009 -5.02 21.58 -12.21
C GLY A 1009 -4.18 20.97 -13.34
N VAL A 1010 -4.82 20.28 -14.28
CA VAL A 1010 -4.17 19.75 -15.49
C VAL A 1010 -4.20 20.83 -16.58
N PRO A 1011 -3.05 21.25 -17.14
CA PRO A 1011 -3.02 22.35 -18.10
C PRO A 1011 -3.65 21.93 -19.43
N TRP A 1012 -4.60 22.68 -19.96
CA TRP A 1012 -5.23 22.40 -21.24
C TRP A 1012 -5.26 23.65 -22.12
N ILE A 1013 -5.31 23.44 -23.43
CA ILE A 1013 -5.35 24.49 -24.44
C ILE A 1013 -6.81 24.69 -24.82
N GLN A 1014 -7.30 25.92 -24.67
CA GLN A 1014 -8.62 26.30 -25.19
C GLN A 1014 -8.56 26.30 -26.72
N GLU A 1015 -9.51 25.63 -27.36
CA GLU A 1015 -9.62 25.65 -28.81
C GLU A 1015 -9.84 27.08 -29.29
N ASP A 1016 -9.17 27.45 -30.37
CA ASP A 1016 -9.32 28.77 -30.98
C ASP A 1016 -10.76 28.95 -31.48
N GLU A 1017 -11.34 30.12 -31.24
CA GLU A 1017 -12.68 30.49 -31.71
C GLU A 1017 -12.64 31.49 -32.87
N ASN A 1018 -11.43 31.74 -33.40
CA ASN A 1018 -11.22 32.65 -34.51
C ASN A 1018 -12.02 32.29 -35.76
N LEU A 1019 -12.37 33.35 -36.49
CA LEU A 1019 -13.27 33.32 -37.63
C LEU A 1019 -12.70 34.16 -38.76
N THR A 1020 -12.76 33.62 -39.98
CA THR A 1020 -12.56 34.41 -41.20
C THR A 1020 -13.91 34.78 -41.79
N MET A 1021 -14.23 36.07 -41.80
CA MET A 1021 -15.36 36.58 -42.57
C MET A 1021 -14.96 36.65 -44.04
N VAL A 1022 -15.65 35.93 -44.90
CA VAL A 1022 -15.44 35.90 -46.35
C VAL A 1022 -16.59 36.67 -47.00
N CYS A 1023 -16.30 37.83 -47.60
CA CYS A 1023 -17.31 38.66 -48.24
C CYS A 1023 -17.08 38.70 -49.76
N LYS A 1024 -18.06 38.26 -50.55
CA LYS A 1024 -18.04 38.44 -52.01
C LYS A 1024 -18.32 39.90 -52.36
N VAL A 1025 -17.45 40.52 -53.15
CA VAL A 1025 -17.50 41.96 -53.49
C VAL A 1025 -17.15 42.24 -54.96
N LYS A 1026 -17.73 43.31 -55.52
CA LYS A 1026 -17.60 43.68 -56.95
C LYS A 1026 -16.95 45.04 -57.20
N ASN A 1027 -16.96 45.94 -56.22
CA ASN A 1027 -16.47 47.32 -56.37
C ASN A 1027 -15.97 47.90 -55.02
N GLU A 1028 -15.38 49.09 -55.08
CA GLU A 1028 -14.79 49.79 -53.94
C GLU A 1028 -15.80 50.04 -52.80
N GLN A 1029 -17.03 50.43 -53.14
CA GLN A 1029 -18.09 50.71 -52.16
C GLN A 1029 -18.48 49.45 -51.36
N GLU A 1030 -18.56 48.29 -52.03
CA GLU A 1030 -18.83 47.02 -51.38
C GLU A 1030 -17.67 46.56 -50.49
N ILE A 1031 -16.42 46.82 -50.91
CA ILE A 1031 -15.23 46.55 -50.11
C ILE A 1031 -15.26 47.36 -48.81
N ASP A 1032 -15.50 48.66 -48.89
CA ASP A 1032 -15.57 49.53 -47.71
C ASP A 1032 -16.69 49.10 -46.77
N THR A 1033 -17.86 48.75 -47.32
CA THR A 1033 -19.00 48.24 -46.52
C THR A 1033 -18.65 46.93 -45.80
N ALA A 1034 -17.95 46.00 -46.46
CA ALA A 1034 -17.52 44.75 -45.85
C ALA A 1034 -16.48 44.98 -44.73
N ILE A 1035 -15.55 45.93 -44.93
CA ILE A 1035 -14.54 46.31 -43.94
C ILE A 1035 -15.20 46.95 -42.72
N ASP A 1036 -16.13 47.89 -42.93
CA ASP A 1036 -16.86 48.57 -41.85
C ASP A 1036 -17.66 47.56 -41.03
N HIS A 1037 -18.34 46.62 -41.69
CA HIS A 1037 -19.07 45.55 -41.00
C HIS A 1037 -18.14 44.67 -40.18
N PHE A 1038 -17.01 44.24 -40.76
CA PHE A 1038 -16.00 43.46 -40.04
C PHE A 1038 -15.45 44.20 -38.83
N GLN A 1039 -15.15 45.49 -38.96
CA GLN A 1039 -14.65 46.32 -37.87
C GLN A 1039 -15.66 46.47 -36.73
N ASN A 1040 -16.94 46.63 -37.07
CA ASN A 1040 -18.01 46.83 -36.09
C ASN A 1040 -18.34 45.55 -35.30
N TYR A 1041 -18.30 44.38 -35.94
CA TYR A 1041 -18.82 43.13 -35.36
C TYR A 1041 -17.76 42.07 -35.04
N TYR A 1042 -16.66 41.99 -35.79
CA TYR A 1042 -15.73 40.87 -35.71
C TYR A 1042 -14.30 41.25 -35.30
N ALA A 1043 -13.87 42.49 -35.53
CA ALA A 1043 -12.50 42.93 -35.26
C ALA A 1043 -12.17 43.09 -33.76
N GLN A 1044 -13.16 42.96 -32.86
CA GLN A 1044 -12.95 42.93 -31.41
C GLN A 1044 -12.04 41.76 -30.99
N ASN A 1045 -12.06 40.64 -31.73
CA ASN A 1045 -11.10 39.56 -31.58
C ASN A 1045 -9.98 39.73 -32.62
N PRO A 1046 -8.72 40.00 -32.21
CA PRO A 1046 -7.61 40.26 -33.14
C PRO A 1046 -7.22 39.05 -34.01
N ASP A 1047 -7.63 37.84 -33.61
CA ASP A 1047 -7.37 36.61 -34.35
C ASP A 1047 -8.40 36.37 -35.46
N ASN A 1048 -9.53 37.09 -35.46
CA ASN A 1048 -10.45 37.11 -36.58
C ASN A 1048 -9.83 37.80 -37.80
N LYS A 1049 -10.24 37.36 -38.99
CA LYS A 1049 -9.74 37.85 -40.28
C LYS A 1049 -10.90 38.21 -41.20
N LEU A 1050 -10.64 39.10 -42.16
CA LEU A 1050 -11.53 39.38 -43.28
C LEU A 1050 -10.87 38.91 -44.58
N LEU A 1051 -11.59 38.14 -45.39
CA LEU A 1051 -11.22 37.76 -46.74
C LEU A 1051 -12.20 38.43 -47.72
N LEU A 1052 -11.72 39.43 -48.45
CA LEU A 1052 -12.45 40.06 -49.55
C LEU A 1052 -12.30 39.18 -50.79
N LEU A 1053 -13.40 38.56 -51.20
CA LEU A 1053 -13.47 37.66 -52.35
C LEU A 1053 -14.01 38.41 -53.57
N ILE A 1054 -13.12 38.80 -54.47
CA ILE A 1054 -13.48 39.56 -55.67
C ILE A 1054 -14.23 38.66 -56.67
N ASP A 1055 -15.41 39.14 -57.09
CA ASP A 1055 -16.29 38.49 -58.05
C ASP A 1055 -15.59 38.23 -59.40
N GLU A 1056 -15.96 37.12 -60.05
CA GLU A 1056 -15.42 36.67 -61.33
C GLU A 1056 -15.62 37.66 -62.50
N ASN A 1057 -16.56 38.61 -62.37
CA ASN A 1057 -16.88 39.58 -63.42
C ASN A 1057 -16.07 40.89 -63.32
N VAL A 1058 -15.20 41.04 -62.32
CA VAL A 1058 -14.37 42.24 -62.13
C VAL A 1058 -13.13 42.19 -63.04
N SER A 1059 -12.73 43.34 -63.62
CA SER A 1059 -11.60 43.38 -64.54
C SER A 1059 -10.27 43.01 -63.84
N PRO A 1060 -9.32 42.34 -64.52
CA PRO A 1060 -8.02 42.00 -63.91
C PRO A 1060 -7.23 43.23 -63.43
N LEU A 1061 -7.44 44.39 -64.04
CA LEU A 1061 -6.82 45.65 -63.62
C LEU A 1061 -7.38 46.10 -62.26
N ASP A 1062 -8.70 46.08 -62.11
CA ASP A 1062 -9.36 46.45 -60.85
C ASP A 1062 -9.02 45.45 -59.74
N VAL A 1063 -8.97 44.16 -60.06
CA VAL A 1063 -8.49 43.12 -59.14
C VAL A 1063 -7.07 43.43 -58.64
N SER A 1064 -6.15 43.82 -59.52
CA SER A 1064 -4.79 44.21 -59.16
C SER A 1064 -4.76 45.45 -58.25
N LEU A 1065 -5.63 46.43 -58.50
CA LEU A 1065 -5.75 47.62 -57.65
C LEU A 1065 -6.29 47.25 -56.26
N PHE A 1066 -7.28 46.36 -56.19
CA PHE A 1066 -7.83 45.90 -54.91
C PHE A 1066 -6.78 45.14 -54.08
N TYR A 1067 -5.97 44.27 -54.71
CA TYR A 1067 -4.85 43.62 -54.03
C TYR A 1067 -3.86 44.63 -53.43
N GLN A 1068 -3.55 45.71 -54.14
CA GLN A 1068 -2.60 46.73 -53.68
C GLN A 1068 -3.18 47.59 -52.55
N ASN A 1069 -4.45 47.96 -52.65
CA ASN A 1069 -5.06 48.97 -51.78
C ASN A 1069 -5.58 48.38 -50.45
N TYR A 1070 -6.04 47.13 -50.45
CA TYR A 1070 -6.80 46.58 -49.32
C TYR A 1070 -6.12 45.44 -48.57
N ASN A 1071 -5.10 44.79 -49.15
CA ASN A 1071 -4.33 43.78 -48.41
C ASN A 1071 -3.55 44.43 -47.27
N ARG A 1072 -3.78 43.97 -46.06
CA ARG A 1072 -3.11 44.42 -44.83
C ARG A 1072 -3.27 43.38 -43.73
N VAL A 1073 -2.58 43.58 -42.60
CA VAL A 1073 -2.70 42.66 -41.46
C VAL A 1073 -4.17 42.54 -41.05
N GLY A 1074 -4.70 41.32 -41.07
CA GLY A 1074 -6.10 41.01 -40.72
C GLY A 1074 -7.11 41.10 -41.87
N ILE A 1075 -6.73 41.67 -43.03
CA ILE A 1075 -7.60 41.77 -44.21
C ILE A 1075 -6.83 41.27 -45.44
N SER A 1076 -7.30 40.16 -46.00
CA SER A 1076 -6.78 39.55 -47.21
C SER A 1076 -7.75 39.77 -48.36
N VAL A 1077 -7.22 39.96 -49.56
CA VAL A 1077 -7.97 40.05 -50.81
C VAL A 1077 -7.61 38.83 -51.64
N THR A 1078 -8.60 38.22 -52.29
CA THR A 1078 -8.39 37.20 -53.31
C THR A 1078 -9.49 37.27 -54.35
N SER A 1079 -9.31 36.66 -55.53
CA SER A 1079 -10.34 36.64 -56.57
C SER A 1079 -10.93 35.24 -56.73
N MET A 1080 -12.19 35.16 -57.19
CA MET A 1080 -12.84 33.89 -57.49
C MET A 1080 -12.03 33.07 -58.51
N TYR A 1081 -11.46 33.74 -59.52
CA TYR A 1081 -10.53 33.13 -60.48
C TYR A 1081 -9.33 32.48 -59.77
N HIS A 1082 -8.75 33.14 -58.77
CA HIS A 1082 -7.59 32.62 -58.04
C HIS A 1082 -7.95 31.40 -57.17
N ILE A 1083 -9.08 31.44 -56.45
CA ILE A 1083 -9.57 30.29 -55.69
C ILE A 1083 -9.80 29.08 -56.61
N GLN A 1084 -10.48 29.28 -57.74
CA GLN A 1084 -10.82 28.19 -58.67
C GLN A 1084 -9.60 27.52 -59.30
N ASN A 1085 -8.54 28.27 -59.61
CA ASN A 1085 -7.37 27.75 -60.32
C ASN A 1085 -6.24 27.27 -59.39
N TYR A 1086 -6.24 27.69 -58.12
CA TYR A 1086 -5.13 27.44 -57.20
C TYR A 1086 -5.57 26.83 -55.86
N ALA A 1087 -6.60 27.37 -55.19
CA ALA A 1087 -7.05 26.82 -53.90
C ALA A 1087 -7.76 25.47 -54.08
N LEU A 1088 -8.61 25.32 -55.10
CA LEU A 1088 -9.25 24.03 -55.42
C LEU A 1088 -8.25 22.94 -55.87
N ALA A 1089 -7.07 23.36 -56.35
CA ALA A 1089 -5.98 22.47 -56.70
C ALA A 1089 -5.03 22.21 -55.52
N ASP A 1090 -5.45 22.56 -54.29
CA ASP A 1090 -4.70 22.40 -53.04
C ASP A 1090 -3.32 23.07 -53.04
N LYS A 1091 -3.16 24.18 -53.79
CA LYS A 1091 -1.89 24.92 -53.89
C LYS A 1091 -1.71 25.94 -52.77
N TYR A 1092 -2.80 26.38 -52.13
CA TYR A 1092 -2.80 27.23 -50.93
C TYR A 1092 -4.17 27.17 -50.24
N HIS A 1093 -4.21 27.51 -48.94
CA HIS A 1093 -5.45 27.58 -48.15
C HIS A 1093 -5.80 29.03 -47.83
N PRO A 1094 -6.96 29.55 -48.31
CA PRO A 1094 -7.35 30.95 -48.11
C PRO A 1094 -7.91 31.26 -46.72
N ILE A 1095 -8.25 30.25 -45.93
CA ILE A 1095 -8.79 30.40 -44.57
C ILE A 1095 -7.75 29.87 -43.58
N GLU A 1096 -7.28 30.74 -42.69
CA GLU A 1096 -6.24 30.43 -41.70
C GLU A 1096 -6.80 30.30 -40.27
N THR A 1097 -8.10 30.56 -40.09
CA THR A 1097 -8.83 30.44 -38.81
C THR A 1097 -9.55 29.10 -38.71
N LYS A 1098 -10.12 28.76 -37.54
CA LYS A 1098 -10.90 27.53 -37.33
C LYS A 1098 -12.23 27.55 -38.09
N PHE A 1099 -12.93 28.68 -38.02
CA PHE A 1099 -14.22 28.86 -38.67
C PHE A 1099 -14.12 29.84 -39.83
N PHE A 1100 -15.04 29.74 -40.78
CA PHE A 1100 -15.32 30.82 -41.73
C PHE A 1100 -16.80 31.15 -41.75
N VAL A 1101 -17.13 32.38 -42.15
CA VAL A 1101 -18.49 32.77 -42.52
C VAL A 1101 -18.45 33.40 -43.91
N TYR A 1102 -19.12 32.79 -44.86
CA TYR A 1102 -19.24 33.26 -46.23
C TYR A 1102 -20.55 34.03 -46.39
N SER A 1103 -20.49 35.25 -46.91
CA SER A 1103 -21.67 36.04 -47.26
C SER A 1103 -21.42 36.92 -48.48
N ASP A 1104 -22.49 37.44 -49.07
CA ASP A 1104 -22.43 38.61 -49.96
C ASP A 1104 -22.74 39.90 -49.17
N ILE A 1105 -22.65 41.04 -49.86
CA ILE A 1105 -22.88 42.36 -49.25
C ILE A 1105 -24.35 42.62 -48.85
N HIS A 1106 -25.30 41.88 -49.41
CA HIS A 1106 -26.72 41.99 -49.12
C HIS A 1106 -27.16 41.08 -47.95
N HIS A 1107 -26.34 40.08 -47.61
CA HIS A 1107 -26.63 39.08 -46.58
C HIS A 1107 -25.58 39.03 -45.47
N LEU A 1108 -25.02 40.19 -45.09
CA LEU A 1108 -24.02 40.29 -44.03
C LEU A 1108 -24.59 39.79 -42.68
N PRO A 1109 -23.99 38.75 -42.07
CA PRO A 1109 -24.46 38.22 -40.80
C PRO A 1109 -24.13 39.15 -39.65
N ASN A 1110 -24.99 39.21 -38.63
CA ASN A 1110 -24.63 39.84 -37.37
C ASN A 1110 -23.87 38.85 -36.47
N ASP A 1111 -23.18 39.36 -35.45
CA ASP A 1111 -22.42 38.52 -34.51
C ASP A 1111 -23.34 37.55 -33.73
N ASN A 1112 -24.54 37.97 -33.34
CA ASN A 1112 -25.47 37.12 -32.57
C ASN A 1112 -25.83 35.82 -33.33
N TRP A 1113 -26.16 35.93 -34.62
CA TRP A 1113 -26.41 34.74 -35.44
C TRP A 1113 -25.17 33.88 -35.59
N VAL A 1114 -23.98 34.46 -35.77
CA VAL A 1114 -22.72 33.70 -35.85
C VAL A 1114 -22.45 32.93 -34.57
N GLN A 1115 -22.61 33.56 -33.40
CA GLN A 1115 -22.43 32.89 -32.11
C GLN A 1115 -23.44 31.74 -31.95
N LYS A 1116 -24.71 31.97 -32.30
CA LYS A 1116 -25.73 30.91 -32.31
C LYS A 1116 -25.32 29.77 -33.24
N ALA A 1117 -25.02 30.07 -34.51
CA ALA A 1117 -24.63 29.09 -35.52
C ALA A 1117 -23.41 28.24 -35.10
N LYS A 1118 -22.42 28.83 -34.41
CA LYS A 1118 -21.29 28.07 -33.83
C LYS A 1118 -21.73 27.04 -32.80
N LEU A 1119 -22.78 27.30 -32.00
CA LEU A 1119 -23.34 26.31 -31.07
C LEU A 1119 -23.91 25.09 -31.81
N HIS A 1120 -24.48 25.30 -33.00
CA HIS A 1120 -25.06 24.23 -33.81
C HIS A 1120 -24.00 23.40 -34.56
N LEU A 1121 -22.80 23.94 -34.81
CA LEU A 1121 -21.66 23.17 -35.35
C LEU A 1121 -21.14 22.07 -34.42
N GLN A 1122 -21.57 22.02 -33.16
CA GLN A 1122 -21.18 20.98 -32.19
C GLN A 1122 -21.71 19.59 -32.57
N TYR A 1123 -22.73 19.51 -33.41
CA TYR A 1123 -23.36 18.24 -33.84
C TYR A 1123 -23.67 18.16 -35.34
N VAL A 1124 -23.49 19.26 -36.09
CA VAL A 1124 -23.57 19.24 -37.55
C VAL A 1124 -22.18 18.96 -38.10
N GLU A 1125 -22.00 17.77 -38.67
CA GLU A 1125 -20.76 17.33 -39.31
C GLU A 1125 -20.90 17.47 -40.85
N ASP A 1126 -19.82 17.89 -41.51
CA ASP A 1126 -19.67 17.96 -42.97
C ASP A 1126 -20.64 18.88 -43.75
N VAL A 1127 -21.41 19.74 -43.08
CA VAL A 1127 -22.32 20.70 -43.73
C VAL A 1127 -22.32 22.06 -43.06
N CYS A 1128 -22.44 23.14 -43.84
CA CYS A 1128 -22.46 24.50 -43.32
C CYS A 1128 -23.76 24.81 -42.59
N ILE A 1129 -23.73 25.79 -41.70
CA ILE A 1129 -24.90 26.39 -41.08
C ILE A 1129 -25.35 27.60 -41.90
N THR A 1130 -26.66 27.76 -42.12
CA THR A 1130 -27.25 28.89 -42.84
C THR A 1130 -28.43 29.49 -42.07
N HIS A 1131 -28.84 30.69 -42.45
CA HIS A 1131 -30.07 31.32 -41.96
C HIS A 1131 -31.11 31.37 -43.08
N GLN A 1132 -32.23 30.65 -42.92
CA GLN A 1132 -33.38 30.77 -43.81
C GLN A 1132 -34.67 31.05 -43.01
N GLN A 1133 -35.36 32.14 -43.35
CA GLN A 1133 -36.62 32.49 -42.68
C GLN A 1133 -37.67 31.38 -42.86
N GLY A 1134 -38.29 30.97 -41.74
CA GLY A 1134 -39.40 30.02 -41.72
C GLY A 1134 -39.00 28.54 -41.80
N VAL A 1135 -37.70 28.22 -41.87
CA VAL A 1135 -37.20 26.84 -41.84
C VAL A 1135 -36.04 26.77 -40.85
N ALA A 1136 -36.25 26.11 -39.71
CA ALA A 1136 -35.24 25.95 -38.67
C ALA A 1136 -35.00 24.46 -38.39
N TYR A 1137 -33.76 24.12 -38.05
CA TYR A 1137 -33.33 22.79 -37.63
C TYR A 1137 -33.51 21.68 -38.67
N GLN A 1138 -33.37 22.03 -39.95
CA GLN A 1138 -33.53 21.11 -41.08
C GLN A 1138 -32.36 21.25 -42.06
N TYR A 1139 -32.03 20.14 -42.73
CA TYR A 1139 -31.12 20.15 -43.87
C TYR A 1139 -31.82 20.67 -45.12
N LEU A 1140 -31.17 21.62 -45.77
CA LEU A 1140 -31.62 22.25 -47.01
C LEU A 1140 -30.78 21.75 -48.18
N GLU A 1141 -31.44 21.44 -49.30
CA GLU A 1141 -30.80 21.14 -50.57
C GLU A 1141 -31.03 22.30 -51.55
N HIS A 1142 -30.01 22.63 -52.34
CA HIS A 1142 -30.08 23.66 -53.41
C HIS A 1142 -30.30 25.09 -52.90
N LEU A 1143 -29.37 25.57 -52.06
CA LEU A 1143 -29.32 26.96 -51.65
C LEU A 1143 -28.81 27.87 -52.79
N GLY A 1144 -29.44 29.04 -52.94
CA GLY A 1144 -28.93 30.15 -53.76
C GLY A 1144 -27.78 30.89 -53.08
N GLU A 1145 -27.58 32.17 -53.40
CA GLU A 1145 -26.66 33.03 -52.64
C GLU A 1145 -27.17 33.16 -51.19
N ALA A 1146 -26.43 32.59 -50.24
CA ALA A 1146 -26.81 32.50 -48.83
C ALA A 1146 -25.59 32.73 -47.92
N CYS A 1147 -25.85 33.17 -46.69
CA CYS A 1147 -24.83 33.29 -45.65
C CYS A 1147 -24.55 31.91 -45.03
N LEU A 1148 -23.30 31.45 -45.11
CA LEU A 1148 -22.87 30.11 -44.71
C LEU A 1148 -21.77 30.17 -43.66
N LEU A 1149 -21.93 29.45 -42.55
CA LEU A 1149 -20.91 29.31 -41.51
C LEU A 1149 -20.42 27.86 -41.45
N GLY A 1150 -19.11 27.63 -41.40
CA GLY A 1150 -18.54 26.28 -41.37
C GLY A 1150 -17.12 26.22 -40.83
N TYR A 1151 -16.59 25.01 -40.71
CA TYR A 1151 -15.18 24.78 -40.39
C TYR A 1151 -14.29 25.10 -41.60
N ALA A 1152 -13.07 25.59 -41.37
CA ALA A 1152 -12.18 26.04 -42.44
C ALA A 1152 -11.83 24.97 -43.48
N ASN A 1153 -11.72 23.71 -43.07
CA ASN A 1153 -11.48 22.57 -43.96
C ASN A 1153 -12.62 22.35 -44.98
N MET A 1154 -13.80 22.94 -44.77
CA MET A 1154 -14.94 22.83 -45.67
C MET A 1154 -14.95 23.90 -46.75
N PHE A 1155 -14.16 24.97 -46.60
CA PHE A 1155 -14.29 26.18 -47.41
C PHE A 1155 -14.15 25.93 -48.92
N THR A 1156 -13.16 25.15 -49.34
CA THR A 1156 -12.93 24.86 -50.77
C THR A 1156 -14.09 24.10 -51.39
N ASN A 1157 -14.62 23.09 -50.68
CA ASN A 1157 -15.77 22.32 -51.12
C ASN A 1157 -17.02 23.21 -51.23
N VAL A 1158 -17.21 24.11 -50.26
CA VAL A 1158 -18.34 25.05 -50.23
C VAL A 1158 -18.27 26.02 -51.42
N ILE A 1159 -17.10 26.57 -51.74
CA ILE A 1159 -16.94 27.44 -52.91
C ILE A 1159 -17.19 26.67 -54.21
N GLU A 1160 -16.76 25.42 -54.31
CA GLU A 1160 -17.05 24.57 -55.46
C GLU A 1160 -18.57 24.32 -55.60
N ASP A 1161 -19.26 24.01 -54.50
CA ASP A 1161 -20.70 23.81 -54.48
C ASP A 1161 -21.49 25.08 -54.80
N ILE A 1162 -21.01 26.26 -54.36
CA ILE A 1162 -21.57 27.57 -54.73
C ILE A 1162 -21.51 27.74 -56.26
N SER A 1163 -20.37 27.43 -56.87
CA SER A 1163 -20.20 27.56 -58.33
C SER A 1163 -21.12 26.62 -59.13
N LYS A 1164 -21.47 25.46 -58.56
CA LYS A 1164 -22.33 24.43 -59.16
C LYS A 1164 -23.81 24.55 -58.78
N LYS A 1165 -24.16 25.44 -57.85
CA LYS A 1165 -25.52 25.58 -57.26
C LYS A 1165 -26.02 24.28 -56.60
N THR A 1166 -25.12 23.55 -55.95
CA THR A 1166 -25.38 22.24 -55.31
C THR A 1166 -25.22 22.27 -53.79
N ILE A 1167 -25.14 23.46 -53.18
CA ILE A 1167 -24.86 23.62 -51.76
C ILE A 1167 -25.93 22.94 -50.91
N ARG A 1168 -25.45 22.17 -49.93
CA ARG A 1168 -26.22 21.69 -48.80
C ARG A 1168 -25.84 22.50 -47.57
N ALA A 1169 -26.82 22.86 -46.75
CA ALA A 1169 -26.56 23.49 -45.46
C ALA A 1169 -27.67 23.13 -44.47
N TYR A 1170 -27.39 23.33 -43.19
CA TYR A 1170 -28.32 23.15 -42.10
C TYR A 1170 -28.84 24.50 -41.63
N SER A 1171 -30.16 24.70 -41.62
CA SER A 1171 -30.78 25.97 -41.25
C SER A 1171 -30.95 26.11 -39.74
N VAL A 1172 -30.62 27.27 -39.16
CA VAL A 1172 -30.76 27.58 -37.72
C VAL A 1172 -31.44 28.90 -37.42
#